data_AF-A0A423F357-F1
#
_entry.id   AF-A0A423F357-F1
#
_cell.length_a   1.000
_cell.length_b   1.000
_cell.length_c   1.000
_cell.angle_alpha   90.00
_cell.angle_beta   90.00
_cell.angle_gamma   90.00
#
_symmetry.space_group_name_H-M   'P 1'
#
loop_
_entity.id
_entity.type
_entity.pdbx_description
1 polymer ?
#
loop_
_entity_poly.entity_id
_entity_poly.type
_entity_poly.pdbx_seq_one_letter_code
_entity_poly.pdbx_strand_id
1 'polypeptide(L)'
;MTLHSDSPGFTALGEHTTLESFINHLGLRLPHDHFSLGGLSDAVINRSQEHPLGSLDGALGWPVPISESGQKALRTLGRRLALTKGYSGRLLEYLRSNARLTADTLRDPVDTLNTLISSPTAQQAGISLRDHMRGIPTDTSTLDYLLAALVLQLDHDPDPDSSRVPKRNTLGGFDLASENHWGKPASEIVNGLKTHLSDPLRAGPEMADAGTHLLLAARAPVFLIKDIPDRVTYGSPAWVNLAVAAATIEAETPGRLASMTFAQVMREAEGASLANPAVTANAQRSALIDWGVANGVLEKKDDHQYSADELNTLVTTFKTRQSSMAQAAQAFEKDIPSRKEMALAELKKRFPGQESMFENKVITALPHRSATEFGPHSLLDVTMMYADANSTYTSTDPRTPVAQLNENPGFGVFAAFQSQFKNTIEEKKAAVSTSIKHLISQLPLQDRENFEYGKVSFYQTHSHKLGTGFGDKTQLPKNPKLLVRIEHEGVTTAYEIDFNGGAIRKVPESNATTGTWRTANIVYEKKAFTPSVNATNLSTEQSVPNDPRLDSFASTRTQLIADAFVEHINLDDPAIHEQALGQTTGDKHRKAANTVGHFMLDLIPFVSTVKNFSQGKISEGIFDLGLDIFGFLTAGVGTAGKLTKIAGSTVSTVTKVARATKVIGAAVFGQLNPVDGVIGLLGGGGKLIGTGVSKIAEGVNKLRGAAGSYDLLKAVSINNIAAATGSLKLGEHSIESAAVLKNGKWYAFDADKMRPYGSPLVGFTPKVVALEGEVRVFTDSWIGKMIGSVLAPAADNPNFRKRFKDAVSQVKVEDNAAYIRGQNTGRPEVIYGYSTALSIDDLKRLAVAERRSPAELGSLVKRIDELEVLPERFNSARDIAKVADLDAYKKGYSSGNPESIAGFSPTLTLNELAELAITRGRTPEEVGQLVKYMERRRITVSQENFRVFSAEITAAGGKATALPQGFYLSQASLLSEGECAALSNVMAAATHAGKQDTFIKNLYASMDSPLSVNEINDLRKIDPDKATLEQRKAQKINGFRDKLGQLQDILGTNFHNGVQARQVPYTDILTELASANSSKTLLIRGPDHGITARIIVTPYKETVAGIETIKHRKEWFYFDPNFGKATFTTEQQMRSALESTLNSGRAKNLFKHYGDTPNVPEYKISVFDPADLNDSTRASGIDVSDLYRVEI
;
A
#
# COMPACT_ATOMS: atom_id res chain seq x y z
N MET A 1 7.78 28.25 18.31
CA MET A 1 7.67 26.98 19.06
C MET A 1 9.08 26.55 19.45
N THR A 2 9.26 26.03 20.66
CA THR A 2 10.56 25.51 21.13
C THR A 2 10.57 24.00 20.99
N LEU A 3 11.58 23.44 20.30
CA LEU A 3 11.74 22.00 20.12
C LEU A 3 12.64 21.43 21.23
N HIS A 4 12.25 20.27 21.78
CA HIS A 4 13.11 19.52 22.71
C HIS A 4 14.31 18.94 21.96
N SER A 5 15.48 18.83 22.61
CA SER A 5 16.73 18.30 22.01
C SER A 5 16.57 16.92 21.39
N ASP A 6 15.62 16.15 21.91
CA ASP A 6 15.38 14.75 21.53
C ASP A 6 14.34 14.64 20.40
N SER A 7 13.81 15.76 19.91
CA SER A 7 12.90 15.77 18.78
C SER A 7 13.66 15.45 17.48
N PRO A 8 13.13 14.57 16.60
CA PRO A 8 13.76 14.25 15.31
C PRO A 8 14.03 15.48 14.42
N GLY A 9 13.24 16.56 14.61
CA GLY A 9 13.41 17.82 13.89
C GLY A 9 14.37 18.81 14.54
N PHE A 10 14.88 18.56 15.76
CA PHE A 10 15.73 19.52 16.48
C PHE A 10 17.01 19.82 15.72
N THR A 11 17.65 18.81 15.13
CA THR A 11 18.88 18.95 14.35
C THR A 11 18.66 19.71 13.04
N ALA A 12 17.45 19.65 12.48
CA ALA A 12 17.12 20.26 11.18
C ALA A 12 16.49 21.67 11.32
N LEU A 13 15.72 21.91 12.38
CA LEU A 13 14.94 23.13 12.58
C LEU A 13 15.52 24.03 13.69
N GLY A 14 16.42 23.51 14.51
CA GLY A 14 16.98 24.20 15.68
C GLY A 14 16.02 24.25 16.87
N GLU A 15 16.49 24.84 17.97
CA GLU A 15 15.71 24.98 19.22
C GLU A 15 14.44 25.81 19.04
N HIS A 16 14.45 26.79 18.12
CA HIS A 16 13.31 27.68 17.87
C HIS A 16 12.86 27.58 16.40
N THR A 17 11.63 27.11 16.18
CA THR A 17 11.01 26.99 14.85
C THR A 17 9.61 27.60 14.82
N THR A 18 9.10 27.94 13.64
CA THR A 18 7.69 28.27 13.45
C THR A 18 6.84 27.00 13.43
N LEU A 19 5.55 27.11 13.75
CA LEU A 19 4.60 25.99 13.66
C LEU A 19 4.49 25.50 12.20
N GLU A 20 4.51 26.42 11.24
CA GLU A 20 4.50 26.12 9.81
C GLU A 20 5.72 25.30 9.38
N SER A 21 6.93 25.73 9.75
CA SER A 21 8.16 25.01 9.43
C SER A 21 8.19 23.62 10.07
N PHE A 22 7.61 23.48 11.28
CA PHE A 22 7.46 22.18 11.93
C PHE A 22 6.46 21.26 11.20
N ILE A 23 5.28 21.76 10.85
CA ILE A 23 4.26 20.99 10.09
C ILE A 23 4.82 20.52 8.74
N ASN A 24 5.48 21.43 8.01
CA ASN A 24 6.08 21.13 6.72
C ASN A 24 7.24 20.13 6.86
N HIS A 25 8.04 20.19 7.93
CA HIS A 25 9.10 19.22 8.21
C HIS A 25 8.55 17.81 8.48
N LEU A 26 7.38 17.70 9.12
CA LEU A 26 6.68 16.43 9.30
C LEU A 26 6.02 15.91 8.01
N GLY A 27 6.10 16.65 6.90
CA GLY A 27 5.45 16.30 5.62
C GLY A 27 3.93 16.45 5.64
N LEU A 28 3.39 17.17 6.63
CA LEU A 28 1.97 17.39 6.81
C LEU A 28 1.53 18.68 6.09
N ARG A 29 0.26 18.74 5.66
CA ARG A 29 -0.27 19.94 4.97
C ARG A 29 -0.74 20.97 6.00
N LEU A 30 -0.49 22.23 5.71
CA LEU A 30 -1.08 23.33 6.47
C LEU A 30 -2.62 23.28 6.36
N PRO A 31 -3.33 23.50 7.46
CA PRO A 31 -4.79 23.48 7.45
C PRO A 31 -5.29 24.74 6.77
N HIS A 32 -6.31 24.60 5.92
CA HIS A 32 -6.93 25.70 5.18
C HIS A 32 -8.35 26.01 5.66
N ASP A 33 -8.87 25.17 6.57
CA ASP A 33 -10.15 25.33 7.23
C ASP A 33 -10.14 24.67 8.62
N HIS A 34 -11.21 24.85 9.38
CA HIS A 34 -11.35 24.28 10.73
C HIS A 34 -11.35 22.74 10.73
N PHE A 35 -11.84 22.11 9.66
CA PHE A 35 -11.91 20.64 9.57
C PHE A 35 -10.53 20.03 9.35
N SER A 36 -9.74 20.59 8.44
CA SER A 36 -8.34 20.23 8.18
C SER A 36 -7.43 20.55 9.35
N LEU A 37 -7.78 21.49 10.23
CA LEU A 37 -7.07 21.73 11.50
C LEU A 37 -7.21 20.53 12.46
N GLY A 38 -8.40 19.93 12.55
CA GLY A 38 -8.62 18.71 13.33
C GLY A 38 -7.79 17.56 12.79
N GLY A 39 -7.82 17.31 11.47
CA GLY A 39 -7.02 16.28 10.83
C GLY A 39 -5.49 16.49 10.98
N LEU A 40 -5.03 17.75 10.94
CA LEU A 40 -3.63 18.06 11.22
C LEU A 40 -3.26 17.78 12.68
N SER A 41 -4.12 18.16 13.63
CA SER A 41 -3.91 17.89 15.06
C SER A 41 -3.72 16.40 15.29
N ASP A 42 -4.61 15.57 14.74
CA ASP A 42 -4.52 14.12 14.84
C ASP A 42 -3.24 13.59 14.21
N ALA A 43 -2.88 14.06 13.00
CA ALA A 43 -1.65 13.65 12.33
C ALA A 43 -0.37 14.03 13.11
N VAL A 44 -0.32 15.20 13.73
CA VAL A 44 0.82 15.64 14.56
C VAL A 44 0.90 14.81 15.84
N ILE A 45 -0.22 14.53 16.50
CA ILE A 45 -0.28 13.65 17.68
C ILE A 45 0.23 12.26 17.30
N ASN A 46 -0.27 11.67 16.21
CA ASN A 46 0.15 10.36 15.73
C ASN A 46 1.66 10.33 15.45
N ARG A 47 2.19 11.35 14.77
CA ARG A 47 3.60 11.47 14.42
C ARG A 47 4.51 11.64 15.65
N SER A 48 4.02 12.28 16.72
CA SER A 48 4.75 12.42 17.98
C SER A 48 4.82 11.14 18.82
N GLN A 49 3.98 10.15 18.50
CA GLN A 49 3.96 8.84 19.15
C GLN A 49 4.80 7.79 18.41
N GLU A 50 5.35 8.14 17.24
CA GLU A 50 6.30 7.27 16.56
C GLU A 50 7.62 7.20 17.33
N HIS A 51 8.17 5.99 17.45
CA HIS A 51 9.54 5.86 17.92
C HIS A 51 10.48 6.66 16.98
N PRO A 52 11.47 7.42 17.50
CA PRO A 52 12.38 8.25 16.67
C PRO A 52 13.12 7.48 15.56
N LEU A 53 13.16 6.16 15.68
CA LEU A 53 13.81 5.23 14.75
C LEU A 53 12.83 4.38 13.92
N GLY A 54 11.54 4.75 13.93
CA GLY A 54 10.46 3.99 13.30
C GLY A 54 10.28 2.60 13.92
N SER A 55 9.90 1.63 13.09
CA SER A 55 9.64 0.23 13.46
C SER A 55 10.90 -0.60 13.81
N LEU A 56 12.08 0.02 13.90
CA LEU A 56 13.38 -0.65 14.17
C LEU A 56 13.79 -1.75 13.18
N ASP A 57 13.06 -1.95 12.10
CA ASP A 57 13.35 -2.90 11.02
C ASP A 57 14.34 -2.35 9.98
N GLY A 58 14.63 -1.05 10.03
CA GLY A 58 15.60 -0.38 9.17
C GLY A 58 15.31 -0.59 7.69
N ALA A 59 16.31 -1.06 6.94
CA ALA A 59 16.17 -1.31 5.51
C ALA A 59 15.20 -2.44 5.14
N LEU A 60 14.77 -3.27 6.10
CA LEU A 60 13.71 -4.27 5.89
C LEU A 60 12.32 -3.63 5.84
N GLY A 61 12.18 -2.42 6.38
CA GLY A 61 10.93 -1.64 6.42
C GLY A 61 10.74 -0.65 5.27
N TRP A 62 11.68 -0.60 4.31
CA TRP A 62 11.54 0.25 3.14
C TRP A 62 10.32 -0.13 2.29
N PRO A 63 9.69 0.83 1.57
CA PRO A 63 8.54 0.56 0.72
C PRO A 63 8.80 -0.59 -0.26
N VAL A 64 9.97 -0.58 -0.90
CA VAL A 64 10.54 -1.75 -1.58
C VAL A 64 11.62 -2.34 -0.67
N PRO A 65 11.34 -3.43 0.07
CA PRO A 65 12.30 -3.99 1.00
C PRO A 65 13.48 -4.65 0.26
N ILE A 66 14.59 -4.86 0.97
CA ILE A 66 15.74 -5.60 0.42
C ILE A 66 15.29 -6.99 -0.04
N SER A 67 15.69 -7.39 -1.25
CA SER A 67 15.43 -8.72 -1.81
C SER A 67 15.97 -9.84 -0.91
N GLU A 68 15.45 -11.07 -1.00
CA GLU A 68 15.95 -12.20 -0.21
C GLU A 68 17.47 -12.42 -0.37
N SER A 69 17.97 -12.31 -1.60
CA SER A 69 19.41 -12.40 -1.90
C SER A 69 20.19 -11.26 -1.22
N GLY A 70 19.64 -10.04 -1.21
CA GLY A 70 20.21 -8.90 -0.51
C GLY A 70 20.18 -9.05 1.01
N GLN A 71 19.12 -9.60 1.58
CA GLN A 71 19.01 -9.89 3.02
C GLN A 71 20.07 -10.92 3.43
N LYS A 72 20.23 -12.00 2.65
CA LYS A 72 21.28 -13.00 2.87
C LYS A 72 22.68 -12.39 2.78
N ALA A 73 22.92 -11.49 1.81
CA ALA A 73 24.18 -10.77 1.67
C ALA A 73 24.44 -9.87 2.89
N LEU A 74 23.46 -9.07 3.31
CA LEU A 74 23.57 -8.16 4.43
C LEU A 74 23.84 -8.90 5.75
N ARG A 75 23.12 -10.00 6.02
CA ARG A 75 23.36 -10.87 7.18
C ARG A 75 24.79 -11.43 7.18
N THR A 76 25.26 -11.90 6.01
CA THR A 76 26.61 -12.45 5.85
C THR A 76 27.68 -11.38 6.11
N LEU A 77 27.46 -10.15 5.64
CA LEU A 77 28.35 -9.02 5.88
C LEU A 77 28.42 -8.65 7.36
N GLY A 78 27.27 -8.56 8.05
CA GLY A 78 27.22 -8.32 9.49
C GLY A 78 27.97 -9.39 10.29
N ARG A 79 27.75 -10.67 9.97
CA ARG A 79 28.49 -11.79 10.57
C ARG A 79 29.98 -11.69 10.31
N ARG A 80 30.40 -11.40 9.08
CA ARG A 80 31.82 -11.25 8.71
C ARG A 80 32.47 -10.10 9.48
N LEU A 81 31.80 -8.97 9.60
CA LEU A 81 32.30 -7.81 10.35
C LEU A 81 32.57 -8.17 11.82
N ALA A 82 31.65 -8.88 12.47
CA ALA A 82 31.86 -9.32 13.84
C ALA A 82 32.95 -10.41 13.97
N LEU A 83 33.07 -11.32 12.98
CA LEU A 83 34.13 -12.33 12.94
C LEU A 83 35.52 -11.69 12.85
N THR A 84 35.72 -10.73 11.94
CA THR A 84 37.02 -10.06 11.77
C THR A 84 37.44 -9.23 12.98
N LYS A 85 36.49 -8.90 13.87
CA LYS A 85 36.72 -8.20 15.12
C LYS A 85 36.86 -9.12 16.34
N GLY A 86 36.76 -10.44 16.16
CA GLY A 86 36.96 -11.43 17.23
C GLY A 86 35.70 -11.78 18.05
N TYR A 87 34.49 -11.46 17.57
CA TYR A 87 33.23 -11.66 18.31
C TYR A 87 32.41 -12.87 17.85
N SER A 88 33.08 -13.91 17.34
CA SER A 88 32.46 -15.15 16.84
C SER A 88 31.34 -14.94 15.81
N GLY A 89 31.33 -13.78 15.14
CA GLY A 89 30.34 -13.42 14.14
C GLY A 89 29.04 -12.83 14.68
N ARG A 90 28.95 -12.46 15.96
CA ARG A 90 27.78 -11.83 16.58
C ARG A 90 27.92 -10.31 16.56
N LEU A 91 27.13 -9.64 15.72
CA LEU A 91 27.14 -8.19 15.52
C LEU A 91 26.62 -7.46 16.76
N LEU A 92 25.54 -7.95 17.39
CA LEU A 92 25.02 -7.34 18.62
C LEU A 92 26.06 -7.37 19.74
N GLU A 93 26.75 -8.50 19.94
CA GLU A 93 27.82 -8.62 20.94
C GLU A 93 29.02 -7.72 20.62
N TYR A 94 29.37 -7.60 19.34
CA TYR A 94 30.40 -6.65 18.89
C TYR A 94 30.04 -5.21 19.27
N LEU A 95 28.80 -4.78 19.05
CA LEU A 95 28.36 -3.43 19.44
C LEU A 95 28.35 -3.26 20.95
N ARG A 96 27.78 -4.21 21.68
CA ARG A 96 27.70 -4.20 23.15
C ARG A 96 29.07 -4.08 23.80
N SER A 97 30.03 -4.89 23.36
CA SER A 97 31.40 -4.88 23.91
C SER A 97 32.18 -3.60 23.62
N ASN A 98 31.71 -2.76 22.70
CA ASN A 98 32.35 -1.51 22.29
C ASN A 98 31.51 -0.27 22.59
N ALA A 99 30.45 -0.42 23.40
CA ALA A 99 29.60 0.66 23.88
C ALA A 99 29.74 0.82 25.40
N ARG A 100 29.51 2.03 25.91
CA ARG A 100 29.47 2.29 27.36
C ARG A 100 28.02 2.15 27.83
N LEU A 101 27.69 1.01 28.43
CA LEU A 101 26.37 0.76 29.03
C LEU A 101 26.45 0.84 30.55
N THR A 102 25.54 1.58 31.17
CA THR A 102 25.41 1.62 32.64
C THR A 102 24.40 0.59 33.13
N ALA A 103 24.42 0.27 34.43
CA ALA A 103 23.43 -0.64 35.02
C ALA A 103 21.99 -0.10 34.88
N ASP A 104 21.80 1.21 34.91
CA ASP A 104 20.47 1.83 34.72
C ASP A 104 20.04 1.75 33.25
N THR A 105 20.97 1.99 32.30
CA THR A 105 20.70 1.84 30.87
C THR A 105 20.25 0.42 30.52
N LEU A 106 20.92 -0.60 31.09
CA LEU A 106 20.60 -2.01 30.85
C LEU A 106 19.22 -2.45 31.36
N ARG A 107 18.58 -1.68 32.24
CA ARG A 107 17.22 -1.98 32.74
C ARG A 107 16.13 -1.60 31.76
N ASP A 108 16.41 -0.68 30.84
CA ASP A 108 15.48 -0.26 29.80
C ASP A 108 16.00 -0.75 28.43
N PRO A 109 15.28 -1.67 27.75
CA PRO A 109 15.69 -2.18 26.46
C PRO A 109 15.73 -1.11 25.37
N VAL A 110 14.89 -0.08 25.45
CA VAL A 110 14.84 1.03 24.48
C VAL A 110 16.08 1.90 24.66
N ASP A 111 16.41 2.31 25.89
CA ASP A 111 17.61 3.11 26.17
C ASP A 111 18.89 2.34 25.85
N THR A 112 18.91 1.04 26.11
CA THR A 112 20.01 0.14 25.71
C THR A 112 20.20 0.17 24.20
N LEU A 113 19.15 -0.07 23.41
CA LEU A 113 19.22 -0.06 21.95
C LEU A 113 19.67 1.32 21.42
N ASN A 114 19.08 2.40 21.93
CA ASN A 114 19.44 3.77 21.54
C ASN A 114 20.92 4.08 21.81
N THR A 115 21.44 3.64 22.96
CA THR A 115 22.86 3.81 23.31
C THR A 115 23.77 3.00 22.39
N LEU A 116 23.38 1.76 22.04
CA LEU A 116 24.16 0.88 21.18
C LEU A 116 24.29 1.42 19.75
N ILE A 117 23.17 1.74 19.11
CA ILE A 117 23.13 2.15 17.69
C ILE A 117 23.69 3.56 17.47
N SER A 118 23.66 4.41 18.51
CA SER A 118 24.23 5.76 18.47
C SER A 118 25.73 5.76 18.73
N SER A 119 26.31 4.62 19.11
CA SER A 119 27.75 4.52 19.38
C SER A 119 28.59 4.75 18.12
N PRO A 120 29.82 5.30 18.23
CA PRO A 120 30.73 5.45 17.10
C PRO A 120 30.99 4.13 16.36
N THR A 121 31.06 3.02 17.11
CA THR A 121 31.25 1.67 16.58
C THR A 121 30.08 1.23 15.71
N ALA A 122 28.85 1.49 16.15
CA ALA A 122 27.64 1.21 15.38
C ALA A 122 27.57 2.05 14.10
N GLN A 123 27.90 3.34 14.17
CA GLN A 123 27.93 4.22 13.00
C GLN A 123 28.94 3.72 11.94
N GLN A 124 30.14 3.32 12.35
CA GLN A 124 31.13 2.74 11.45
C GLN A 124 30.66 1.40 10.85
N ALA A 125 30.03 0.55 11.67
CA ALA A 125 29.46 -0.71 11.19
C ALA A 125 28.37 -0.47 10.13
N GLY A 126 27.44 0.46 10.39
CA GLY A 126 26.38 0.84 9.47
C GLY A 126 26.92 1.41 8.15
N ILE A 127 27.94 2.27 8.19
CA ILE A 127 28.61 2.81 7.00
C ILE A 127 29.23 1.67 6.18
N SER A 128 29.96 0.76 6.84
CA SER A 128 30.56 -0.39 6.18
C SER A 128 29.51 -1.27 5.51
N LEU A 129 28.40 -1.56 6.20
CA LEU A 129 27.31 -2.39 5.66
C LEU A 129 26.65 -1.72 4.45
N ARG A 130 26.31 -0.42 4.56
CA ARG A 130 25.75 0.38 3.46
C ARG A 130 26.65 0.36 2.24
N ASP A 131 27.94 0.66 2.41
CA ASP A 131 28.88 0.83 1.29
C ASP A 131 29.11 -0.51 0.56
N HIS A 132 29.20 -1.62 1.30
CA HIS A 132 29.28 -2.96 0.70
C HIS A 132 28.01 -3.32 -0.07
N MET A 133 26.84 -2.92 0.44
CA MET A 133 25.56 -3.08 -0.26
C MET A 133 25.36 -2.04 -1.38
N ARG A 134 26.30 -1.11 -1.57
CA ARG A 134 26.21 0.02 -2.52
C ARG A 134 24.99 0.91 -2.26
N GLY A 135 24.55 1.01 -1.01
CA GLY A 135 23.42 1.83 -0.61
C GLY A 135 23.69 3.32 -0.80
N ILE A 136 22.67 4.09 -1.19
CA ILE A 136 22.78 5.53 -1.29
C ILE A 136 23.00 6.18 0.09
N PRO A 137 24.00 7.06 0.25
CA PRO A 137 24.17 7.81 1.50
C PRO A 137 23.04 8.82 1.71
N THR A 138 22.28 8.61 2.78
CA THR A 138 21.30 9.55 3.37
C THR A 138 21.53 9.67 4.87
N ASP A 139 20.85 10.62 5.50
CA ASP A 139 20.83 10.85 6.95
C ASP A 139 20.47 9.59 7.77
N THR A 140 19.61 8.70 7.26
CA THR A 140 19.26 7.44 7.96
C THR A 140 19.88 6.18 7.38
N SER A 141 20.44 6.23 6.16
CA SER A 141 20.94 5.03 5.45
C SER A 141 21.87 4.16 6.30
N THR A 142 22.79 4.78 7.05
CA THR A 142 23.72 4.10 7.95
C THR A 142 22.98 3.26 9.00
N LEU A 143 21.98 3.86 9.63
CA LEU A 143 21.19 3.20 10.67
C LEU A 143 20.26 2.14 10.07
N ASP A 144 19.65 2.43 8.92
CA ASP A 144 18.74 1.51 8.21
C ASP A 144 19.43 0.18 7.90
N TYR A 145 20.66 0.21 7.35
CA TYR A 145 21.44 -1.00 7.08
C TYR A 145 21.91 -1.70 8.36
N LEU A 146 22.26 -0.95 9.40
CA LEU A 146 22.68 -1.53 10.69
C LEU A 146 21.54 -2.29 11.37
N LEU A 147 20.38 -1.65 11.53
CA LEU A 147 19.20 -2.24 12.14
C LEU A 147 18.74 -3.48 11.36
N ALA A 148 18.69 -3.39 10.03
CA ALA A 148 18.37 -4.54 9.19
C ALA A 148 19.36 -5.70 9.38
N ALA A 149 20.66 -5.42 9.50
CA ALA A 149 21.66 -6.47 9.75
C ALA A 149 21.51 -7.10 11.14
N LEU A 150 21.23 -6.30 12.18
CA LEU A 150 20.98 -6.79 13.54
C LEU A 150 19.73 -7.67 13.59
N VAL A 151 18.62 -7.21 13.03
CA VAL A 151 17.36 -7.97 12.94
C VAL A 151 17.57 -9.27 12.17
N LEU A 152 18.18 -9.23 10.98
CA LEU A 152 18.43 -10.43 10.17
C LEU A 152 19.34 -11.45 10.86
N GLN A 153 20.22 -11.00 11.74
CA GLN A 153 21.09 -11.90 12.49
C GLN A 153 20.39 -12.49 13.71
N LEU A 154 19.64 -11.69 14.47
CA LEU A 154 18.86 -12.17 15.61
C LEU A 154 17.73 -13.11 15.18
N ASP A 155 17.14 -12.84 14.02
CA ASP A 155 16.03 -13.61 13.44
C ASP A 155 16.52 -14.89 12.72
N HIS A 156 17.83 -15.09 12.60
CA HIS A 156 18.39 -16.31 12.03
C HIS A 156 18.41 -17.43 13.05
N ASP A 157 17.82 -18.58 12.70
CA ASP A 157 17.99 -19.80 13.49
C ASP A 157 19.44 -20.32 13.38
N PRO A 158 20.19 -20.42 14.49
CA PRO A 158 21.54 -20.95 14.48
C PRO A 158 21.61 -22.46 14.22
N ASP A 159 20.48 -23.20 14.29
CA ASP A 159 20.44 -24.64 14.02
C ASP A 159 20.72 -24.93 12.52
N PRO A 160 21.81 -25.64 12.19
CA PRO A 160 22.16 -25.97 10.80
C PRO A 160 21.17 -26.92 10.11
N ASP A 161 20.36 -27.68 10.88
CA ASP A 161 19.35 -28.62 10.37
C ASP A 161 17.96 -27.97 10.26
N SER A 162 17.81 -26.71 10.69
CA SER A 162 16.55 -25.95 10.53
C SER A 162 16.19 -25.80 9.04
N SER A 163 14.91 -26.03 8.72
CA SER A 163 14.43 -25.91 7.35
C SER A 163 14.63 -24.48 6.84
N ARG A 164 15.13 -24.34 5.60
CA ARG A 164 15.37 -23.02 4.98
C ARG A 164 14.09 -22.25 4.64
N VAL A 165 12.92 -22.84 4.90
CA VAL A 165 11.61 -22.23 4.64
C VAL A 165 11.23 -21.42 5.87
N PRO A 166 11.13 -20.09 5.78
CA PRO A 166 10.85 -19.28 6.96
C PRO A 166 9.38 -19.48 7.39
N LYS A 167 9.18 -19.91 8.64
CA LYS A 167 7.87 -20.24 9.21
C LYS A 167 7.15 -18.97 9.68
N ARG A 168 5.84 -18.88 9.46
CA ARG A 168 5.03 -17.76 9.97
C ARG A 168 5.08 -17.72 11.50
N ASN A 169 4.99 -16.52 12.08
CA ASN A 169 5.02 -16.27 13.52
C ASN A 169 6.27 -16.81 14.25
N THR A 170 7.35 -17.09 13.53
CA THR A 170 8.61 -17.53 14.12
C THR A 170 9.61 -16.38 14.15
N LEU A 171 10.24 -16.11 15.31
CA LEU A 171 11.27 -15.10 15.49
C LEU A 171 12.56 -15.75 16.01
N GLY A 172 13.63 -15.73 15.21
CA GLY A 172 14.87 -16.39 15.60
C GLY A 172 14.66 -17.86 15.97
N GLY A 173 13.82 -18.59 15.25
CA GLY A 173 13.47 -20.00 15.58
C GLY A 173 12.50 -20.18 16.77
N PHE A 174 12.06 -19.11 17.44
CA PHE A 174 11.01 -19.17 18.46
C PHE A 174 9.62 -19.04 17.83
N ASP A 175 8.79 -20.07 17.90
CA ASP A 175 7.42 -20.04 17.37
C ASP A 175 6.47 -19.32 18.33
N LEU A 176 6.14 -18.06 18.04
CA LEU A 176 5.16 -17.27 18.80
C LEU A 176 3.77 -17.92 18.79
N ALA A 177 3.45 -18.71 17.75
CA ALA A 177 2.17 -19.39 17.56
C ALA A 177 2.21 -20.88 17.95
N SER A 178 3.23 -21.30 18.71
CA SER A 178 3.34 -22.65 19.26
C SER A 178 2.08 -23.02 20.04
N GLU A 179 1.72 -24.30 20.02
CA GLU A 179 0.59 -24.85 20.79
C GLU A 179 0.71 -24.60 22.30
N ASN A 180 1.96 -24.50 22.79
CA ASN A 180 2.26 -24.15 24.19
C ASN A 180 1.86 -22.71 24.56
N HIS A 181 1.65 -21.85 23.56
CA HIS A 181 1.27 -20.45 23.75
C HIS A 181 -0.23 -20.20 23.57
N TRP A 182 -0.99 -21.18 23.07
CA TRP A 182 -2.44 -21.03 22.92
C TRP A 182 -3.08 -20.82 24.30
N GLY A 183 -3.98 -19.84 24.43
CA GLY A 183 -4.59 -19.51 25.72
C GLY A 183 -3.65 -18.84 26.73
N LYS A 184 -2.42 -18.45 26.34
CA LYS A 184 -1.48 -17.70 27.18
C LYS A 184 -1.56 -16.19 26.93
N PRO A 185 -1.31 -15.35 27.95
CA PRO A 185 -1.22 -13.90 27.77
C PRO A 185 0.03 -13.52 26.96
N ALA A 186 -0.02 -12.37 26.29
CA ALA A 186 1.09 -11.85 25.50
C ALA A 186 2.40 -11.73 26.30
N SER A 187 2.30 -11.34 27.57
CA SER A 187 3.42 -11.18 28.50
C SER A 187 4.20 -12.48 28.71
N GLU A 188 3.52 -13.63 28.77
CA GLU A 188 4.15 -14.94 28.91
C GLU A 188 4.93 -15.31 27.65
N ILE A 189 4.38 -15.03 26.47
CA ILE A 189 5.03 -15.28 25.17
C ILE A 189 6.27 -14.40 25.01
N VAL A 190 6.20 -13.12 25.39
CA VAL A 190 7.34 -12.20 25.39
C VAL A 190 8.44 -12.69 26.33
N ASN A 191 8.08 -13.15 27.53
CA ASN A 191 9.04 -13.74 28.47
C ASN A 191 9.66 -15.04 27.94
N GLY A 192 8.89 -15.86 27.21
CA GLY A 192 9.39 -17.04 26.51
C GLY A 192 10.45 -16.67 25.46
N LEU A 193 10.17 -15.67 24.62
CA LEU A 193 11.12 -15.17 23.63
C LEU A 193 12.38 -14.59 24.29
N LYS A 194 12.24 -13.81 25.37
CA LYS A 194 13.37 -13.32 26.16
C LYS A 194 14.25 -14.45 26.68
N THR A 195 13.63 -15.49 27.24
CA THR A 195 14.34 -16.66 27.74
C THR A 195 15.08 -17.36 26.61
N HIS A 196 14.43 -17.52 25.45
CA HIS A 196 15.04 -18.09 24.25
C HIS A 196 16.24 -17.29 23.74
N LEU A 197 16.17 -15.95 23.72
CA LEU A 197 17.26 -15.10 23.27
C LEU A 197 18.41 -14.96 24.29
N SER A 198 18.20 -15.37 25.54
CA SER A 198 19.23 -15.35 26.59
C SER A 198 20.34 -16.37 26.33
N ASP A 199 20.17 -17.30 25.38
CA ASP A 199 21.22 -18.22 24.93
C ASP A 199 22.47 -17.43 24.48
N PRO A 200 23.67 -17.75 24.99
CA PRO A 200 24.92 -17.13 24.54
C PRO A 200 25.18 -17.19 23.03
N LEU A 201 24.65 -18.18 22.31
CA LEU A 201 24.77 -18.29 20.85
C LEU A 201 23.84 -17.32 20.10
N ARG A 202 22.89 -16.69 20.80
CA ARG A 202 21.91 -15.72 20.27
C ARG A 202 22.27 -14.30 20.69
N ALA A 203 21.46 -13.66 21.56
CA ALA A 203 21.74 -12.34 22.11
C ALA A 203 22.59 -12.42 23.39
N GLY A 204 22.52 -13.53 24.12
CA GLY A 204 23.13 -13.67 25.44
C GLY A 204 22.31 -13.00 26.54
N PRO A 205 22.57 -13.32 27.82
CA PRO A 205 21.69 -12.95 28.93
C PRO A 205 21.63 -11.44 29.17
N GLU A 206 22.72 -10.70 28.94
CA GLU A 206 22.74 -9.25 29.15
C GLU A 206 21.94 -8.48 28.09
N MET A 207 21.91 -8.98 26.84
CA MET A 207 21.24 -8.31 25.72
C MET A 207 19.89 -8.94 25.37
N ALA A 208 19.41 -9.92 26.15
CA ALA A 208 18.16 -10.62 25.88
C ALA A 208 16.96 -9.67 25.81
N ASP A 209 16.86 -8.72 26.75
CA ASP A 209 15.78 -7.73 26.76
C ASP A 209 15.81 -6.81 25.52
N ALA A 210 16.98 -6.25 25.20
CA ALA A 210 17.17 -5.40 24.03
C ALA A 210 16.95 -6.17 22.71
N GLY A 211 17.42 -7.42 22.63
CA GLY A 211 17.22 -8.30 21.48
C GLY A 211 15.75 -8.67 21.27
N THR A 212 15.04 -8.99 22.35
CA THR A 212 13.59 -9.23 22.32
C THR A 212 12.84 -8.01 21.83
N HIS A 213 13.13 -6.83 22.40
CA HIS A 213 12.49 -5.58 21.99
C HIS A 213 12.73 -5.26 20.52
N LEU A 214 13.97 -5.39 20.04
CA LEU A 214 14.33 -5.14 18.64
C LEU A 214 13.60 -6.10 17.67
N LEU A 215 13.57 -7.40 17.98
CA LEU A 215 12.89 -8.38 17.13
C LEU A 215 11.36 -8.16 17.11
N LEU A 216 10.75 -7.92 18.27
CA LEU A 216 9.31 -7.67 18.35
C LEU A 216 8.94 -6.37 17.63
N ALA A 217 9.69 -5.28 17.81
CA ALA A 217 9.42 -4.02 17.11
C ALA A 217 9.48 -4.20 15.59
N ALA A 218 10.49 -4.92 15.09
CA ALA A 218 10.70 -5.12 13.67
C ALA A 218 9.70 -6.09 13.01
N ARG A 219 9.22 -7.11 13.75
CA ARG A 219 8.51 -8.26 13.15
C ARG A 219 7.14 -8.55 13.76
N ALA A 220 6.91 -8.24 15.03
CA ALA A 220 5.68 -8.56 15.75
C ALA A 220 5.29 -7.47 16.78
N PRO A 221 5.09 -6.21 16.36
CA PRO A 221 4.95 -5.07 17.26
C PRO A 221 3.66 -5.11 18.12
N VAL A 222 2.70 -5.96 17.78
CA VAL A 222 1.50 -6.23 18.62
C VAL A 222 1.88 -6.66 20.04
N PHE A 223 3.01 -7.34 20.22
CA PHE A 223 3.51 -7.78 21.53
C PHE A 223 4.19 -6.66 22.34
N LEU A 224 4.39 -5.47 21.76
CA LEU A 224 4.95 -4.30 22.44
C LEU A 224 3.88 -3.30 22.91
N ILE A 225 2.61 -3.58 22.63
CA ILE A 225 1.50 -2.74 23.11
C ILE A 225 1.48 -2.80 24.65
N LYS A 226 1.35 -1.63 25.27
CA LYS A 226 1.34 -1.48 26.73
C LYS A 226 -0.02 -1.89 27.30
N ASP A 227 -0.01 -2.40 28.52
CA ASP A 227 -1.23 -2.67 29.30
C ASP A 227 -2.24 -3.62 28.59
N ILE A 228 -1.75 -4.61 27.85
CA ILE A 228 -2.61 -5.69 27.31
C ILE A 228 -3.16 -6.49 28.51
N PRO A 229 -4.48 -6.59 28.70
CA PRO A 229 -5.04 -7.37 29.80
C PRO A 229 -4.70 -8.87 29.65
N ASP A 230 -4.40 -9.57 30.75
CA ASP A 230 -4.04 -11.01 30.74
C ASP A 230 -5.12 -11.92 30.14
N ARG A 231 -6.38 -11.47 30.14
CA ARG A 231 -7.51 -12.17 29.50
C ARG A 231 -7.49 -12.09 27.96
N VAL A 232 -6.66 -11.24 27.37
CA VAL A 232 -6.43 -11.18 25.92
C VAL A 232 -5.34 -12.19 25.59
N THR A 233 -5.73 -13.45 25.49
CA THR A 233 -4.81 -14.57 25.28
C THR A 233 -4.61 -14.88 23.80
N TYR A 234 -3.47 -15.46 23.43
CA TYR A 234 -3.19 -15.86 22.05
C TYR A 234 -4.21 -16.88 21.57
N GLY A 235 -4.83 -16.61 20.42
CA GLY A 235 -5.91 -17.43 19.87
C GLY A 235 -7.31 -17.08 20.39
N SER A 236 -7.46 -16.05 21.21
CA SER A 236 -8.78 -15.53 21.63
C SER A 236 -9.42 -14.60 20.58
N PRO A 237 -10.76 -14.44 20.57
CA PRO A 237 -11.42 -13.43 19.73
C PRO A 237 -10.93 -12.00 20.01
N ALA A 238 -10.60 -11.67 21.27
CA ALA A 238 -10.01 -10.39 21.64
C ALA A 238 -8.63 -10.18 21.00
N TRP A 239 -7.80 -11.24 20.97
CA TRP A 239 -6.50 -11.22 20.31
C TRP A 239 -6.62 -11.04 18.79
N VAL A 240 -7.62 -11.65 18.14
CA VAL A 240 -7.90 -11.41 16.72
C VAL A 240 -8.14 -9.92 16.46
N ASN A 241 -9.00 -9.29 17.25
CA ASN A 241 -9.30 -7.86 17.10
C ASN A 241 -8.06 -6.99 17.35
N LEU A 242 -7.28 -7.30 18.39
CA LEU A 242 -6.04 -6.60 18.70
C LEU A 242 -5.00 -6.73 17.58
N ALA A 243 -4.81 -7.94 17.04
CA ALA A 243 -3.85 -8.21 15.97
C ALA A 243 -4.23 -7.48 14.67
N VAL A 244 -5.53 -7.43 14.34
CA VAL A 244 -6.02 -6.66 13.19
C VAL A 244 -5.78 -5.16 13.40
N ALA A 245 -6.20 -4.61 14.54
CA ALA A 245 -6.01 -3.20 14.87
C ALA A 245 -4.52 -2.81 14.82
N ALA A 246 -3.67 -3.62 15.45
CA ALA A 246 -2.23 -3.43 15.47
C ALA A 246 -1.63 -3.42 14.06
N ALA A 247 -1.93 -4.43 13.25
CA ALA A 247 -1.39 -4.53 11.89
C ALA A 247 -1.81 -3.34 11.01
N THR A 248 -3.04 -2.86 11.14
CA THR A 248 -3.53 -1.71 10.37
C THR A 248 -2.89 -0.40 10.83
N ILE A 249 -2.80 -0.15 12.15
CA ILE A 249 -2.13 1.05 12.69
C ILE A 249 -0.65 1.05 12.32
N GLU A 250 0.04 -0.08 12.43
CA GLU A 250 1.46 -0.21 12.07
C GLU A 250 1.70 0.00 10.56
N ALA A 251 0.73 -0.37 9.72
CA ALA A 251 0.78 -0.08 8.29
C ALA A 251 0.62 1.41 8.01
N GLU A 252 -0.27 2.11 8.70
CA GLU A 252 -0.44 3.56 8.55
C GLU A 252 0.77 4.32 9.11
N THR A 253 1.23 3.94 10.31
CA THR A 253 2.24 4.67 11.08
C THR A 253 3.24 3.69 11.74
N PRO A 254 4.27 3.21 11.02
CA PRO A 254 5.21 2.21 11.53
C PRO A 254 5.98 2.67 12.78
N GLY A 255 6.11 1.80 13.77
CA GLY A 255 6.82 2.04 15.02
C GLY A 255 6.00 2.73 16.12
N ARG A 256 4.71 2.95 15.89
CA ARG A 256 3.83 3.67 16.83
C ARG A 256 3.33 2.76 17.95
N LEU A 257 3.06 1.48 17.67
CA LEU A 257 2.42 0.56 18.62
C LEU A 257 3.16 0.41 19.95
N ALA A 258 4.50 0.44 19.96
CA ALA A 258 5.31 0.31 21.16
C ALA A 258 5.08 1.45 22.18
N SER A 259 4.50 2.57 21.74
CA SER A 259 4.13 3.70 22.59
C SER A 259 2.70 3.64 23.11
N MET A 260 1.85 2.81 22.49
CA MET A 260 0.40 2.81 22.70
C MET A 260 -0.03 1.80 23.77
N THR A 261 -1.06 2.16 24.54
CA THR A 261 -1.77 1.22 25.41
C THR A 261 -2.82 0.45 24.64
N PHE A 262 -3.23 -0.71 25.16
CA PHE A 262 -4.34 -1.51 24.61
C PHE A 262 -5.58 -0.66 24.31
N ALA A 263 -5.97 0.21 25.25
CA ALA A 263 -7.14 1.07 25.07
C ALA A 263 -6.96 2.12 23.96
N GLN A 264 -5.74 2.64 23.73
CA GLN A 264 -5.46 3.55 22.62
C GLN A 264 -5.57 2.84 21.28
N VAL A 265 -4.94 1.67 21.14
CA VAL A 265 -4.97 0.85 19.92
C VAL A 265 -6.41 0.54 19.51
N MET A 266 -7.22 0.09 20.46
CA MET A 266 -8.59 -0.32 20.18
C MET A 266 -9.51 0.85 19.83
N ARG A 267 -9.26 2.07 20.33
CA ARG A 267 -10.00 3.28 19.94
C ARG A 267 -9.70 3.72 18.51
N GLU A 268 -8.46 3.55 18.05
CA GLU A 268 -8.03 3.98 16.72
C GLU A 268 -8.33 2.97 15.62
N ALA A 269 -8.62 1.73 15.99
CA ALA A 269 -8.82 0.61 15.08
C ALA A 269 -9.84 0.90 13.96
N GLU A 270 -10.98 1.56 14.24
CA GLU A 270 -12.00 1.88 13.22
C GLU A 270 -11.45 2.87 12.18
N GLY A 271 -10.78 3.94 12.62
CA GLY A 271 -10.20 4.95 11.74
C GLY A 271 -9.11 4.37 10.83
N ALA A 272 -8.16 3.65 11.42
CA ALA A 272 -7.07 3.02 10.68
C ALA A 272 -7.61 1.98 9.65
N SER A 273 -8.64 1.21 10.05
CA SER A 273 -9.27 0.21 9.16
C SER A 273 -9.91 0.82 7.92
N LEU A 274 -10.53 1.99 8.08
CA LEU A 274 -11.12 2.75 6.98
C LEU A 274 -10.05 3.41 6.09
N ALA A 275 -8.92 3.80 6.67
CA ALA A 275 -7.81 4.42 5.94
C ALA A 275 -7.13 3.43 4.98
N ASN A 276 -6.96 2.16 5.37
CA ASN A 276 -6.35 1.13 4.50
C ASN A 276 -7.13 -0.21 4.47
N PRO A 277 -8.23 -0.30 3.71
CA PRO A 277 -9.09 -1.49 3.68
C PRO A 277 -8.38 -2.76 3.17
N ALA A 278 -7.45 -2.63 2.21
CA ALA A 278 -6.73 -3.76 1.65
C ALA A 278 -5.77 -4.41 2.67
N VAL A 279 -5.06 -3.58 3.44
CA VAL A 279 -4.22 -4.05 4.55
C VAL A 279 -5.09 -4.70 5.63
N THR A 280 -6.21 -4.08 5.97
CA THR A 280 -7.14 -4.59 6.98
C THR A 280 -7.67 -5.97 6.61
N ALA A 281 -8.06 -6.20 5.34
CA ALA A 281 -8.53 -7.51 4.88
C ALA A 281 -7.46 -8.60 5.02
N ASN A 282 -6.20 -8.29 4.71
CA ASN A 282 -5.08 -9.23 4.87
C ASN A 282 -4.77 -9.52 6.35
N ALA A 283 -4.82 -8.50 7.20
CA ALA A 283 -4.66 -8.64 8.64
C ALA A 283 -5.77 -9.51 9.24
N GLN A 284 -7.02 -9.28 8.84
CA GLN A 284 -8.18 -10.09 9.24
C GLN A 284 -8.00 -11.56 8.85
N ARG A 285 -7.62 -11.84 7.60
CA ARG A 285 -7.37 -13.21 7.15
C ARG A 285 -6.29 -13.90 7.99
N SER A 286 -5.16 -13.21 8.21
CA SER A 286 -4.02 -13.75 8.96
C SER A 286 -4.38 -14.05 10.42
N ALA A 287 -5.05 -13.11 11.09
CA ALA A 287 -5.48 -13.27 12.49
C ALA A 287 -6.54 -14.37 12.64
N LEU A 288 -7.45 -14.51 11.66
CA LEU A 288 -8.43 -15.59 11.66
C LEU A 288 -7.78 -16.96 11.48
N ILE A 289 -6.75 -17.09 10.64
CA ILE A 289 -6.02 -18.37 10.49
C ILE A 289 -5.38 -18.76 11.83
N ASP A 290 -4.71 -17.83 12.52
CA ASP A 290 -4.14 -18.07 13.85
C ASP A 290 -5.19 -18.53 14.85
N TRP A 291 -6.33 -17.85 14.87
CA TRP A 291 -7.46 -18.22 15.71
C TRP A 291 -7.98 -19.62 15.38
N GLY A 292 -8.13 -19.93 14.09
CA GLY A 292 -8.63 -21.20 13.60
C GLY A 292 -7.74 -22.37 14.01
N VAL A 293 -6.43 -22.21 13.89
CA VAL A 293 -5.45 -23.20 14.33
C VAL A 293 -5.49 -23.36 15.85
N ALA A 294 -5.42 -22.25 16.60
CA ALA A 294 -5.42 -22.30 18.07
C ALA A 294 -6.71 -22.90 18.68
N ASN A 295 -7.84 -22.80 17.97
CA ASN A 295 -9.14 -23.32 18.42
C ASN A 295 -9.53 -24.64 17.75
N GLY A 296 -8.61 -25.32 17.04
CA GLY A 296 -8.85 -26.62 16.40
C GLY A 296 -9.86 -26.60 15.25
N VAL A 297 -10.18 -25.42 14.70
CA VAL A 297 -11.05 -25.26 13.51
C VAL A 297 -10.27 -25.54 12.23
N LEU A 298 -8.96 -25.25 12.23
CA LEU A 298 -8.05 -25.53 11.12
C LEU A 298 -6.87 -26.39 11.59
N GLU A 299 -6.37 -27.21 10.69
CA GLU A 299 -5.08 -27.89 10.85
C GLU A 299 -3.93 -26.90 10.68
N LYS A 300 -2.86 -27.04 11.47
CA LYS A 300 -1.63 -26.25 11.28
C LYS A 300 -0.88 -26.80 10.06
N LYS A 301 -0.74 -26.01 9.00
CA LYS A 301 0.04 -26.36 7.80
C LYS A 301 1.34 -25.57 7.76
N ASP A 302 2.47 -26.25 7.52
CA ASP A 302 3.80 -25.63 7.46
C ASP A 302 3.99 -24.71 6.24
N ASP A 303 3.31 -25.01 5.12
CA ASP A 303 3.32 -24.18 3.91
C ASP A 303 2.29 -23.03 3.96
N HIS A 304 1.44 -23.03 4.98
CA HIS A 304 0.35 -22.08 5.20
C HIS A 304 -0.64 -21.96 4.03
N GLN A 305 -0.74 -22.98 3.16
CA GLN A 305 -1.67 -22.98 2.04
C GLN A 305 -3.02 -23.58 2.45
N TYR A 306 -3.98 -22.69 2.72
CA TYR A 306 -5.36 -23.05 3.02
C TYR A 306 -6.25 -22.88 1.79
N SER A 307 -7.08 -23.88 1.52
CA SER A 307 -8.08 -23.86 0.45
C SER A 307 -9.19 -22.84 0.73
N ALA A 308 -9.91 -22.45 -0.32
CA ALA A 308 -11.06 -21.55 -0.20
C ALA A 308 -12.14 -22.09 0.76
N ASP A 309 -12.40 -23.40 0.73
CA ASP A 309 -13.41 -24.05 1.58
C ASP A 309 -13.02 -24.07 3.05
N GLU A 310 -11.74 -24.30 3.35
CA GLU A 310 -11.18 -24.20 4.70
C GLU A 310 -11.36 -22.76 5.24
N LEU A 311 -11.05 -21.75 4.42
CA LEU A 311 -11.18 -20.35 4.81
C LEU A 311 -12.64 -19.89 4.94
N ASN A 312 -13.55 -20.37 4.07
CA ASN A 312 -14.99 -20.11 4.17
C ASN A 312 -15.57 -20.71 5.46
N THR A 313 -15.17 -21.94 5.79
CA THR A 313 -15.56 -22.63 7.03
C THR A 313 -15.06 -21.87 8.25
N LEU A 314 -13.79 -21.45 8.23
CA LEU A 314 -13.17 -20.66 9.28
C LEU A 314 -13.96 -19.37 9.58
N VAL A 315 -14.22 -18.56 8.54
CA VAL A 315 -14.93 -17.28 8.67
C VAL A 315 -16.35 -17.51 9.19
N THR A 316 -17.04 -18.53 8.66
CA THR A 316 -18.40 -18.86 9.08
C THR A 316 -18.44 -19.27 10.56
N THR A 317 -17.53 -20.16 10.97
CA THR A 317 -17.42 -20.60 12.37
C THR A 317 -17.11 -19.44 13.31
N PHE A 318 -16.15 -18.58 12.95
CA PHE A 318 -15.82 -17.39 13.73
C PHE A 318 -17.02 -16.45 13.90
N LYS A 319 -17.74 -16.14 12.81
CA LYS A 319 -18.94 -15.29 12.84
C LYS A 319 -20.06 -15.89 13.68
N THR A 320 -20.29 -17.20 13.57
CA THR A 320 -21.29 -17.90 14.38
C THR A 320 -20.96 -17.77 15.87
N ARG A 321 -19.70 -18.02 16.27
CA ARG A 321 -19.27 -17.87 17.67
C ARG A 321 -19.38 -16.44 18.15
N GLN A 322 -18.94 -15.47 17.35
CA GLN A 322 -19.08 -14.05 17.67
C GLN A 322 -20.55 -13.66 17.89
N SER A 323 -21.46 -14.15 17.04
CA SER A 323 -22.89 -13.93 17.18
C SER A 323 -23.46 -14.57 18.45
N SER A 324 -23.10 -15.82 18.75
CA SER A 324 -23.52 -16.50 19.98
C SER A 324 -23.05 -15.76 21.24
N MET A 325 -21.81 -15.29 21.26
CA MET A 325 -21.26 -14.50 22.37
C MET A 325 -21.97 -13.14 22.50
N ALA A 326 -22.24 -12.45 21.39
CA ALA A 326 -22.99 -11.19 21.41
C ALA A 326 -24.43 -11.38 21.91
N GLN A 327 -25.11 -12.46 21.51
CA GLN A 327 -26.43 -12.82 22.00
C GLN A 327 -26.40 -13.16 23.50
N ALA A 328 -25.38 -13.88 23.96
CA ALA A 328 -25.18 -14.18 25.38
C ALA A 328 -24.97 -12.90 26.20
N ALA A 329 -24.13 -11.97 25.72
CA ALA A 329 -23.94 -10.66 26.35
C ALA A 329 -25.27 -9.89 26.47
N GLN A 330 -26.05 -9.82 25.39
CA GLN A 330 -27.37 -9.18 25.40
C GLN A 330 -28.36 -9.83 26.37
N ALA A 331 -28.33 -11.17 26.49
CA ALA A 331 -29.17 -11.89 27.43
C ALA A 331 -28.78 -11.60 28.89
N PHE A 332 -27.50 -11.37 29.19
CA PHE A 332 -27.07 -10.92 30.52
C PHE A 332 -27.51 -9.50 30.83
N GLU A 333 -27.41 -8.57 29.88
CA GLU A 333 -27.88 -7.19 30.01
C GLU A 333 -29.40 -7.07 30.19
N LYS A 334 -30.17 -8.05 29.70
CA LYS A 334 -31.64 -8.03 29.81
C LYS A 334 -32.07 -8.16 31.28
N ASP A 335 -32.82 -7.20 31.79
CA ASP A 335 -33.39 -7.27 33.13
C ASP A 335 -34.33 -8.48 33.27
N ILE A 336 -34.32 -9.11 34.46
CA ILE A 336 -35.37 -10.06 34.82
C ILE A 336 -36.67 -9.26 34.95
N PRO A 337 -37.75 -9.63 34.24
CA PRO A 337 -38.97 -8.84 34.23
C PRO A 337 -39.56 -8.74 35.64
N SER A 338 -40.05 -7.56 35.99
CA SER A 338 -40.76 -7.30 37.25
C SER A 338 -42.25 -7.18 36.99
N ARG A 339 -43.06 -8.03 37.65
CA ARG A 339 -44.53 -7.95 37.53
C ARG A 339 -45.06 -6.57 37.95
N LYS A 340 -44.45 -5.95 38.97
CA LYS A 340 -44.83 -4.60 39.44
C LYS A 340 -44.56 -3.54 38.37
N GLU A 341 -43.39 -3.57 37.72
CA GLU A 341 -43.04 -2.59 36.69
C GLU A 341 -43.92 -2.75 35.45
N MET A 342 -44.19 -3.99 35.04
CA MET A 342 -45.13 -4.29 33.96
C MET A 342 -46.54 -3.80 34.28
N ALA A 343 -47.01 -3.98 35.52
CA ALA A 343 -48.30 -3.49 35.97
C ALA A 343 -48.37 -1.95 35.97
N LEU A 344 -47.33 -1.28 36.47
CA LEU A 344 -47.22 0.19 36.43
C LEU A 344 -47.22 0.72 34.99
N ALA A 345 -46.54 0.05 34.06
CA ALA A 345 -46.52 0.43 32.65
C ALA A 345 -47.91 0.31 32.01
N GLU A 346 -48.64 -0.79 32.27
CA GLU A 346 -50.00 -0.97 31.75
C GLU A 346 -50.99 0.03 32.38
N LEU A 347 -50.83 0.35 33.67
CA LEU A 347 -51.65 1.37 34.34
C LEU A 347 -51.43 2.76 33.73
N LYS A 348 -50.19 3.18 33.49
CA LYS A 348 -49.88 4.47 32.83
C LYS A 348 -50.52 4.55 31.45
N LYS A 349 -50.56 3.43 30.72
CA LYS A 349 -51.16 3.35 29.39
C LYS A 349 -52.69 3.44 29.45
N ARG A 350 -53.32 2.78 30.42
CA ARG A 350 -54.79 2.69 30.51
C ARG A 350 -55.44 3.87 31.24
N PHE A 351 -54.73 4.46 32.20
CA PHE A 351 -55.22 5.57 33.03
C PHE A 351 -54.18 6.72 33.07
N PRO A 352 -53.89 7.35 31.92
CA PRO A 352 -52.90 8.44 31.86
C PRO A 352 -53.34 9.63 32.73
N GLY A 353 -52.40 10.21 33.50
CA GLY A 353 -52.67 11.35 34.38
C GLY A 353 -53.27 11.00 35.76
N GLN A 354 -53.46 9.70 36.06
CA GLN A 354 -53.95 9.21 37.35
C GLN A 354 -52.88 8.49 38.18
N GLU A 355 -51.60 8.74 37.91
CA GLU A 355 -50.47 8.01 38.51
C GLU A 355 -50.43 8.12 40.04
N SER A 356 -50.89 9.26 40.60
CA SER A 356 -51.01 9.46 42.04
C SER A 356 -52.02 8.54 42.73
N MET A 357 -52.89 7.87 41.95
CA MET A 357 -53.91 6.94 42.45
C MET A 357 -53.46 5.48 42.37
N PHE A 358 -52.36 5.15 41.68
CA PHE A 358 -52.01 3.76 41.37
C PHE A 358 -51.72 2.90 42.61
N GLU A 359 -51.17 3.50 43.67
CA GLU A 359 -50.86 2.77 44.91
C GLU A 359 -51.91 2.95 46.03
N ASN A 360 -52.95 3.77 45.82
CA ASN A 360 -53.99 4.03 46.82
C ASN A 360 -54.90 2.82 47.00
N LYS A 361 -54.95 2.27 48.22
CA LYS A 361 -55.75 1.07 48.54
C LYS A 361 -57.21 1.42 48.82
N VAL A 362 -58.00 1.58 47.76
CA VAL A 362 -59.41 2.01 47.82
C VAL A 362 -60.37 1.11 47.05
N ILE A 363 -59.87 0.05 46.39
CA ILE A 363 -60.63 -0.85 45.52
C ILE A 363 -60.97 -2.16 46.22
N THR A 364 -62.21 -2.61 46.11
CA THR A 364 -62.62 -3.97 46.50
C THR A 364 -62.92 -4.76 45.23
N ALA A 365 -62.39 -5.99 45.15
CA ALA A 365 -62.57 -6.86 43.99
C ALA A 365 -63.50 -8.03 44.32
N LEU A 366 -64.40 -8.35 43.40
CA LEU A 366 -65.23 -9.56 43.39
C LEU A 366 -64.81 -10.42 42.18
N PRO A 367 -63.94 -11.42 42.38
CA PRO A 367 -63.55 -12.35 41.32
C PRO A 367 -64.75 -13.17 40.82
N HIS A 368 -64.79 -13.45 39.51
CA HIS A 368 -65.91 -14.13 38.82
C HIS A 368 -66.37 -15.48 39.42
N ARG A 369 -65.54 -16.13 40.27
CA ARG A 369 -65.84 -17.43 40.90
C ARG A 369 -65.72 -17.42 42.44
N SER A 370 -65.75 -16.23 43.06
CA SER A 370 -65.66 -16.07 44.51
C SER A 370 -66.95 -15.49 45.07
N ALA A 371 -67.48 -16.07 46.15
CA ALA A 371 -68.59 -15.51 46.93
C ALA A 371 -68.14 -14.43 47.92
N THR A 372 -66.83 -14.18 48.02
CA THR A 372 -66.23 -13.27 48.99
C THR A 372 -65.51 -12.14 48.27
N GLU A 373 -65.84 -10.91 48.65
CA GLU A 373 -65.11 -9.71 48.27
C GLU A 373 -63.77 -9.65 49.00
N PHE A 374 -62.71 -9.21 48.33
CA PHE A 374 -61.38 -9.03 48.92
C PHE A 374 -60.86 -7.61 48.64
N GLY A 375 -60.18 -7.02 49.64
CA GLY A 375 -59.69 -5.64 49.60
C GLY A 375 -59.38 -5.09 51.01
N PRO A 376 -59.01 -3.79 51.13
CA PRO A 376 -58.85 -2.85 50.03
C PRO A 376 -57.53 -3.05 49.26
N HIS A 377 -57.62 -3.02 47.93
CA HIS A 377 -56.54 -3.11 46.96
C HIS A 377 -56.30 -1.75 46.30
N SER A 378 -55.09 -1.54 45.78
CA SER A 378 -54.83 -0.43 44.86
C SER A 378 -55.06 -0.82 43.40
N LEU A 379 -55.08 0.15 42.49
CA LEU A 379 -55.09 -0.13 41.05
C LEU A 379 -53.88 -1.00 40.66
N LEU A 380 -52.71 -0.76 41.26
CA LEU A 380 -51.52 -1.59 41.08
C LEU A 380 -51.71 -3.02 41.57
N ASP A 381 -52.29 -3.21 42.76
CA ASP A 381 -52.60 -4.55 43.28
C ASP A 381 -53.54 -5.29 42.31
N VAL A 382 -54.62 -4.65 41.88
CA VAL A 382 -55.61 -5.22 40.95
C VAL A 382 -54.97 -5.61 39.62
N THR A 383 -54.10 -4.77 39.06
CA THR A 383 -53.38 -5.07 37.82
C THR A 383 -52.37 -6.21 37.97
N MET A 384 -51.77 -6.38 39.15
CA MET A 384 -50.83 -7.48 39.43
C MET A 384 -51.52 -8.81 39.79
N MET A 385 -52.77 -8.76 40.26
CA MET A 385 -53.58 -9.92 40.66
C MET A 385 -54.05 -10.77 39.47
N TYR A 386 -54.46 -12.01 39.75
CA TYR A 386 -55.17 -12.87 38.79
C TYR A 386 -56.64 -12.45 38.70
N ALA A 387 -56.91 -11.30 38.09
CA ALA A 387 -58.26 -10.91 37.74
C ALA A 387 -58.54 -11.29 36.28
N ASP A 388 -59.57 -12.09 36.07
CA ASP A 388 -60.04 -12.47 34.73
C ASP A 388 -60.95 -11.39 34.14
N ALA A 389 -61.32 -11.55 32.86
CA ALA A 389 -62.18 -10.61 32.14
C ALA A 389 -63.59 -10.45 32.74
N ASN A 390 -63.95 -11.25 33.74
CA ASN A 390 -65.27 -11.28 34.35
C ASN A 390 -65.26 -10.84 35.82
N SER A 391 -64.16 -10.24 36.29
CA SER A 391 -64.04 -9.68 37.64
C SER A 391 -64.78 -8.34 37.74
N THR A 392 -65.37 -8.04 38.90
CA THR A 392 -66.05 -6.75 39.13
C THR A 392 -65.36 -6.00 40.28
N TYR A 393 -65.22 -4.68 40.14
CA TYR A 393 -64.55 -3.82 41.11
C TYR A 393 -65.48 -2.73 41.61
N THR A 394 -65.34 -2.40 42.90
CA THR A 394 -65.96 -1.24 43.56
C THR A 394 -64.86 -0.41 44.23
N SER A 395 -65.11 0.88 44.51
CA SER A 395 -64.13 1.76 45.16
C SER A 395 -64.79 2.63 46.22
N THR A 396 -64.08 2.86 47.32
CA THR A 396 -64.48 3.83 48.37
C THR A 396 -64.08 5.27 48.03
N ASP A 397 -63.22 5.47 47.04
CA ASP A 397 -62.81 6.79 46.53
C ASP A 397 -63.47 7.07 45.17
N PRO A 398 -64.21 8.19 45.02
CA PRO A 398 -64.89 8.55 43.78
C PRO A 398 -63.92 8.95 42.65
N ARG A 399 -62.64 9.22 42.96
CA ARG A 399 -61.61 9.53 41.96
C ARG A 399 -61.11 8.28 41.21
N THR A 400 -61.43 7.09 41.69
CA THR A 400 -61.05 5.82 41.03
C THR A 400 -61.91 5.60 39.78
N PRO A 401 -61.32 5.26 38.62
CA PRO A 401 -62.04 5.08 37.36
C PRO A 401 -62.75 3.71 37.27
N VAL A 402 -63.69 3.43 38.20
CA VAL A 402 -64.33 2.12 38.36
C VAL A 402 -65.10 1.66 37.10
N ALA A 403 -65.78 2.56 36.40
CA ALA A 403 -66.48 2.23 35.16
C ALA A 403 -65.51 1.71 34.07
N GLN A 404 -64.44 2.46 33.81
CA GLN A 404 -63.38 2.07 32.87
C GLN A 404 -62.64 0.81 33.31
N LEU A 405 -62.50 0.59 34.62
CA LEU A 405 -61.90 -0.62 35.19
C LEU A 405 -62.78 -1.85 34.89
N ASN A 406 -64.10 -1.74 35.10
CA ASN A 406 -65.08 -2.81 34.87
C ASN A 406 -65.40 -3.06 33.39
N GLU A 407 -65.21 -2.08 32.49
CA GLU A 407 -65.34 -2.29 31.04
C GLU A 407 -64.30 -3.27 30.47
N ASN A 408 -63.13 -3.36 31.12
CA ASN A 408 -62.09 -4.32 30.75
C ASN A 408 -61.39 -4.87 32.01
N PRO A 409 -62.03 -5.76 32.79
CA PRO A 409 -61.56 -6.09 34.14
C PRO A 409 -60.18 -6.75 34.22
N GLY A 410 -59.77 -7.44 33.15
CA GLY A 410 -58.50 -8.14 33.07
C GLY A 410 -57.40 -7.27 32.48
N PHE A 411 -56.22 -7.29 33.10
CA PHE A 411 -55.04 -6.57 32.59
C PHE A 411 -54.05 -7.46 31.83
N GLY A 412 -54.15 -8.78 31.93
CA GLY A 412 -53.25 -9.74 31.25
C GLY A 412 -51.79 -9.73 31.73
N VAL A 413 -51.44 -8.86 32.70
CA VAL A 413 -50.05 -8.64 33.15
C VAL A 413 -49.43 -9.91 33.73
N PHE A 414 -50.17 -10.71 34.50
CA PHE A 414 -49.64 -11.92 35.12
C PHE A 414 -49.24 -13.00 34.08
N ALA A 415 -50.07 -13.23 33.05
CA ALA A 415 -49.76 -14.18 31.99
C ALA A 415 -48.59 -13.70 31.11
N ALA A 416 -48.56 -12.40 30.80
CA ALA A 416 -47.43 -11.78 30.10
C ALA A 416 -46.13 -11.87 30.92
N PHE A 417 -46.20 -11.63 32.23
CA PHE A 417 -45.08 -11.76 33.16
C PHE A 417 -44.54 -13.18 33.17
N GLN A 418 -45.38 -14.21 33.35
CA GLN A 418 -44.92 -15.60 33.37
C GLN A 418 -44.19 -15.99 32.09
N SER A 419 -44.75 -15.61 30.92
CA SER A 419 -44.12 -15.87 29.63
C SER A 419 -42.78 -15.14 29.47
N GLN A 420 -42.74 -13.84 29.78
CA GLN A 420 -41.51 -13.05 29.69
C GLN A 420 -40.44 -13.52 30.68
N PHE A 421 -40.83 -13.88 31.90
CA PHE A 421 -39.93 -14.40 32.93
C PHE A 421 -39.31 -15.72 32.48
N LYS A 422 -40.13 -16.69 32.07
CA LYS A 422 -39.66 -17.99 31.56
C LYS A 422 -38.67 -17.80 30.41
N ASN A 423 -39.05 -17.02 29.39
CA ASN A 423 -38.18 -16.79 28.23
C ASN A 423 -36.85 -16.11 28.63
N THR A 424 -36.90 -15.14 29.56
CA THR A 424 -35.69 -14.44 30.03
C THR A 424 -34.77 -15.35 30.83
N ILE A 425 -35.31 -16.24 31.66
CA ILE A 425 -34.52 -17.23 32.38
C ILE A 425 -33.87 -18.23 31.41
N GLU A 426 -34.61 -18.73 30.41
CA GLU A 426 -34.04 -19.62 29.39
C GLU A 426 -32.95 -18.95 28.55
N GLU A 427 -33.16 -17.71 28.12
CA GLU A 427 -32.13 -16.90 27.43
C GLU A 427 -30.87 -16.75 28.30
N LYS A 428 -31.02 -16.47 29.61
CA LYS A 428 -29.90 -16.34 30.55
C LYS A 428 -29.17 -17.67 30.78
N LYS A 429 -29.87 -18.80 30.88
CA LYS A 429 -29.24 -20.13 30.96
C LYS A 429 -28.41 -20.44 29.72
N ALA A 430 -28.95 -20.19 28.53
CA ALA A 430 -28.23 -20.36 27.27
C ALA A 430 -26.98 -19.47 27.21
N ALA A 431 -27.07 -18.25 27.73
CA ALA A 431 -25.94 -17.32 27.85
C ALA A 431 -24.86 -17.82 28.82
N VAL A 432 -25.24 -18.34 30.00
CA VAL A 432 -24.30 -18.99 30.95
C VAL A 432 -23.60 -20.16 30.26
N SER A 433 -24.36 -21.04 29.59
CA SER A 433 -23.79 -22.18 28.87
C SER A 433 -22.77 -21.75 27.81
N THR A 434 -23.12 -20.76 26.98
CA THR A 434 -22.22 -20.19 25.96
C THR A 434 -20.95 -19.60 26.58
N SER A 435 -21.06 -18.96 27.74
CA SER A 435 -19.93 -18.37 28.46
C SER A 435 -18.97 -19.42 29.00
N ILE A 436 -19.47 -20.51 29.58
CA ILE A 436 -18.61 -21.61 30.06
C ILE A 436 -17.89 -22.29 28.90
N LYS A 437 -18.57 -22.51 27.77
CA LYS A 437 -17.95 -23.03 26.55
C LYS A 437 -16.84 -22.11 26.05
N HIS A 438 -17.08 -20.80 26.07
CA HIS A 438 -16.08 -19.80 25.72
C HIS A 438 -14.88 -19.86 26.66
N LEU A 439 -15.09 -19.81 27.97
CA LEU A 439 -14.02 -19.83 28.98
C LEU A 439 -13.14 -21.08 28.87
N ILE A 440 -13.75 -22.27 28.70
CA ILE A 440 -13.00 -23.51 28.49
C ILE A 440 -12.18 -23.42 27.20
N SER A 441 -12.75 -22.90 26.11
CA SER A 441 -12.01 -22.77 24.85
C SER A 441 -10.88 -21.73 24.87
N GLN A 442 -10.83 -20.85 25.87
CA GLN A 442 -9.74 -19.88 26.06
C GLN A 442 -8.59 -20.41 26.93
N LEU A 443 -8.74 -21.59 27.54
CA LEU A 443 -7.70 -22.18 28.38
C LEU A 443 -6.48 -22.64 27.54
N PRO A 444 -5.30 -22.79 28.18
CA PRO A 444 -4.16 -23.46 27.57
C PRO A 444 -4.54 -24.85 27.04
N LEU A 445 -3.89 -25.29 25.95
CA LEU A 445 -4.25 -26.55 25.28
C LEU A 445 -4.28 -27.74 26.25
N GLN A 446 -3.24 -27.91 27.08
CA GLN A 446 -3.18 -28.98 28.08
C GLN A 446 -4.38 -28.97 29.05
N ASP A 447 -4.84 -27.78 29.43
CA ASP A 447 -6.01 -27.66 30.31
C ASP A 447 -7.30 -28.02 29.56
N ARG A 448 -7.40 -27.62 28.29
CA ARG A 448 -8.53 -28.02 27.43
C ARG A 448 -8.61 -29.53 27.26
N GLU A 449 -7.47 -30.20 27.08
CA GLU A 449 -7.37 -31.66 27.02
C GLU A 449 -7.83 -32.31 28.33
N ASN A 450 -7.49 -31.73 29.49
CA ASN A 450 -8.01 -32.21 30.76
C ASN A 450 -9.55 -32.14 30.80
N PHE A 451 -10.15 -31.02 30.37
CA PHE A 451 -11.62 -30.90 30.29
C PHE A 451 -12.24 -31.85 29.25
N GLU A 452 -11.55 -32.14 28.15
CA GLU A 452 -12.04 -32.99 27.06
C GLU A 452 -11.89 -34.50 27.32
N TYR A 453 -10.83 -34.92 28.01
CA TYR A 453 -10.49 -36.34 28.12
C TYR A 453 -10.47 -36.85 29.56
N GLY A 454 -10.24 -35.97 30.55
CA GLY A 454 -10.12 -36.37 31.95
C GLY A 454 -11.44 -36.72 32.65
N LYS A 455 -11.35 -37.44 33.76
CA LYS A 455 -12.45 -37.77 34.69
C LYS A 455 -12.82 -36.52 35.48
N VAL A 456 -14.03 -35.99 35.29
CA VAL A 456 -14.47 -34.72 35.88
C VAL A 456 -15.35 -34.97 37.11
N SER A 457 -15.00 -34.34 38.23
CA SER A 457 -15.77 -34.32 39.48
C SER A 457 -16.02 -32.89 39.94
N PHE A 458 -17.23 -32.58 40.41
CA PHE A 458 -17.59 -31.23 40.82
C PHE A 458 -17.79 -31.10 42.33
N TYR A 459 -17.47 -29.93 42.89
CA TYR A 459 -17.64 -29.62 44.30
C TYR A 459 -18.25 -28.24 44.50
N GLN A 460 -19.24 -28.15 45.38
CA GLN A 460 -19.99 -26.93 45.69
C GLN A 460 -19.80 -26.53 47.14
N THR A 461 -19.62 -25.23 47.38
CA THR A 461 -19.54 -24.67 48.73
C THR A 461 -20.89 -24.09 49.16
N HIS A 462 -21.45 -24.65 50.22
CA HIS A 462 -22.68 -24.18 50.88
C HIS A 462 -22.31 -23.46 52.18
N SER A 463 -23.14 -22.53 52.64
CA SER A 463 -22.93 -21.90 53.94
C SER A 463 -24.24 -21.57 54.65
N HIS A 464 -24.22 -21.61 55.98
CA HIS A 464 -25.35 -21.20 56.82
C HIS A 464 -24.87 -20.44 58.05
N LYS A 465 -25.67 -19.45 58.46
CA LYS A 465 -25.46 -18.67 59.68
C LYS A 465 -26.18 -19.33 60.86
N LEU A 466 -25.49 -19.46 61.99
CA LEU A 466 -26.03 -19.94 63.25
C LEU A 466 -26.66 -18.77 64.01
N GLY A 467 -27.92 -18.96 64.43
CA GLY A 467 -28.67 -18.00 65.25
C GLY A 467 -28.38 -18.13 66.75
N THR A 468 -29.11 -17.35 67.55
CA THR A 468 -28.99 -17.34 69.03
C THR A 468 -29.85 -18.40 69.71
N GLY A 469 -30.84 -19.01 69.02
CA GLY A 469 -31.67 -20.11 69.52
C GLY A 469 -31.10 -21.51 69.27
N PHE A 470 -31.60 -22.50 70.02
CA PHE A 470 -31.13 -23.90 69.93
C PHE A 470 -31.59 -24.54 68.61
N GLY A 471 -30.71 -24.55 67.61
CA GLY A 471 -30.98 -25.10 66.28
C GLY A 471 -31.29 -24.08 65.19
N ASP A 472 -31.28 -22.77 65.51
CA ASP A 472 -31.52 -21.72 64.52
C ASP A 472 -30.42 -21.70 63.46
N LYS A 473 -30.81 -21.98 62.21
CA LYS A 473 -29.93 -21.94 61.04
C LYS A 473 -30.58 -21.12 59.94
N THR A 474 -29.87 -20.10 59.44
CA THR A 474 -30.27 -19.34 58.26
C THR A 474 -29.34 -19.73 57.11
N GLN A 475 -29.89 -20.32 56.05
CA GLN A 475 -29.09 -20.61 54.86
C GLN A 475 -28.59 -19.30 54.24
N LEU A 476 -27.31 -19.28 53.89
CA LEU A 476 -26.70 -18.18 53.15
C LEU A 476 -26.71 -18.51 51.65
N PRO A 477 -26.60 -17.51 50.78
CA PRO A 477 -26.38 -17.69 49.36
C PRO A 477 -25.36 -18.79 49.03
N LYS A 478 -25.70 -19.61 48.03
CA LYS A 478 -24.77 -20.57 47.45
C LYS A 478 -23.59 -19.81 46.83
N ASN A 479 -22.37 -20.31 47.02
CA ASN A 479 -21.21 -19.73 46.37
C ASN A 479 -21.36 -19.88 44.84
N PRO A 480 -21.26 -18.79 44.04
CA PRO A 480 -21.42 -18.86 42.58
C PRO A 480 -20.23 -19.53 41.87
N LYS A 481 -19.15 -19.82 42.60
CA LYS A 481 -17.98 -20.52 42.06
C LYS A 481 -18.15 -22.03 42.14
N LEU A 482 -17.80 -22.72 41.05
CA LEU A 482 -17.80 -24.17 40.97
C LEU A 482 -16.37 -24.70 40.97
N LEU A 483 -16.07 -25.64 41.87
CA LEU A 483 -14.78 -26.33 41.88
C LEU A 483 -14.88 -27.60 41.04
N VAL A 484 -13.87 -27.82 40.21
CA VAL A 484 -13.77 -28.95 39.29
C VAL A 484 -12.47 -29.67 39.58
N ARG A 485 -12.53 -30.97 39.85
CA ARG A 485 -11.36 -31.84 39.94
C ARG A 485 -11.34 -32.73 38.72
N ILE A 486 -10.21 -32.75 38.03
CA ILE A 486 -10.02 -33.53 36.81
C ILE A 486 -8.83 -34.45 36.98
N GLU A 487 -9.03 -35.75 36.74
CA GLU A 487 -7.95 -36.74 36.66
C GLU A 487 -7.79 -37.18 35.20
N HIS A 488 -6.62 -36.94 34.62
CA HIS A 488 -6.30 -37.28 33.22
C HIS A 488 -4.90 -37.89 33.18
N GLU A 489 -4.75 -39.08 32.59
CA GLU A 489 -3.50 -39.85 32.54
C GLU A 489 -2.85 -40.05 33.92
N GLY A 490 -3.66 -40.19 34.97
CA GLY A 490 -3.19 -40.34 36.36
C GLY A 490 -2.73 -39.04 37.03
N VAL A 491 -2.75 -37.90 36.33
CA VAL A 491 -2.46 -36.57 36.90
C VAL A 491 -3.77 -35.91 37.31
N THR A 492 -3.86 -35.50 38.58
CA THR A 492 -5.02 -34.75 39.10
C THR A 492 -4.75 -33.26 39.08
N THR A 493 -5.64 -32.49 38.45
CA THR A 493 -5.65 -31.03 38.46
C THR A 493 -7.00 -30.53 38.97
N ALA A 494 -6.98 -29.54 39.86
CA ALA A 494 -8.20 -28.86 40.32
C ALA A 494 -8.31 -27.46 39.71
N TYR A 495 -9.54 -27.08 39.38
CA TYR A 495 -9.91 -25.81 38.79
C TYR A 495 -11.03 -25.15 39.58
N GLU A 496 -11.07 -23.83 39.57
CA GLU A 496 -12.19 -23.01 40.01
C GLU A 496 -12.77 -22.31 38.79
N ILE A 497 -14.06 -22.53 38.52
CA ILE A 497 -14.84 -21.75 37.55
C ILE A 497 -15.39 -20.54 38.31
N ASP A 498 -14.78 -19.38 38.08
CA ASP A 498 -15.19 -18.10 38.61
C ASP A 498 -15.94 -17.32 37.51
N PHE A 499 -17.22 -17.66 37.34
CA PHE A 499 -18.06 -17.07 36.30
C PHE A 499 -18.19 -15.55 36.44
N ASN A 500 -18.33 -15.05 37.66
CA ASN A 500 -18.40 -13.61 37.94
C ASN A 500 -17.07 -12.91 37.65
N GLY A 501 -15.94 -13.56 37.94
CA GLY A 501 -14.60 -13.10 37.58
C GLY A 501 -14.23 -13.32 36.11
N GLY A 502 -15.10 -13.96 35.32
CA GLY A 502 -14.88 -14.25 33.91
C GLY A 502 -13.67 -15.15 33.63
N ALA A 503 -13.36 -16.10 34.52
CA ALA A 503 -12.16 -16.92 34.39
C ALA A 503 -12.32 -18.33 34.95
N ILE A 504 -11.54 -19.27 34.38
CA ILE A 504 -11.28 -20.59 34.96
C ILE A 504 -9.81 -20.60 35.38
N ARG A 505 -9.54 -20.96 36.65
CA ARG A 505 -8.17 -20.92 37.21
C ARG A 505 -7.82 -22.25 37.85
N LYS A 506 -6.55 -22.66 37.73
CA LYS A 506 -6.02 -23.77 38.54
C LYS A 506 -6.02 -23.39 40.01
N VAL A 507 -6.38 -24.34 40.86
CA VAL A 507 -6.36 -24.20 42.32
C VAL A 507 -5.69 -25.42 42.95
N PRO A 508 -5.19 -25.33 44.19
CA PRO A 508 -4.68 -26.50 44.90
C PRO A 508 -5.73 -27.62 44.95
N GLU A 509 -5.31 -28.87 44.76
CA GLU A 509 -6.20 -30.04 44.76
C GLU A 509 -7.02 -30.14 46.06
N SER A 510 -6.43 -29.73 47.19
CA SER A 510 -7.08 -29.66 48.50
C SER A 510 -8.32 -28.75 48.52
N ASN A 511 -8.49 -27.87 47.53
CA ASN A 511 -9.67 -27.02 47.45
C ASN A 511 -10.89 -27.81 46.96
N ALA A 512 -10.71 -28.77 46.06
CA ALA A 512 -11.75 -29.56 45.41
C ALA A 512 -11.97 -30.91 46.13
N THR A 513 -12.22 -30.85 47.44
CA THR A 513 -12.54 -31.99 48.30
C THR A 513 -13.80 -31.72 49.14
N THR A 514 -14.35 -32.75 49.76
CA THR A 514 -15.43 -32.60 50.75
C THR A 514 -14.88 -32.16 52.10
N GLY A 515 -15.66 -31.38 52.86
CA GLY A 515 -15.27 -30.96 54.20
C GLY A 515 -16.14 -29.85 54.77
N THR A 516 -16.05 -29.66 56.09
CA THR A 516 -16.82 -28.65 56.83
C THR A 516 -15.88 -27.79 57.65
N TRP A 517 -16.04 -26.47 57.59
CA TRP A 517 -15.29 -25.53 58.43
C TRP A 517 -16.20 -24.41 58.93
N ARG A 518 -15.75 -23.66 59.92
CA ARG A 518 -16.55 -22.62 60.58
C ARG A 518 -15.73 -21.35 60.74
N THR A 519 -16.33 -20.21 60.41
CA THR A 519 -15.79 -18.87 60.68
C THR A 519 -16.83 -18.08 61.46
N ALA A 520 -16.53 -17.74 62.71
CA ALA A 520 -17.46 -17.09 63.63
C ALA A 520 -18.82 -17.83 63.74
N ASN A 521 -19.93 -17.20 63.33
CA ASN A 521 -21.26 -17.80 63.30
C ASN A 521 -21.67 -18.33 61.92
N ILE A 522 -20.75 -18.48 60.98
CA ILE A 522 -21.01 -19.06 59.66
C ILE A 522 -20.34 -20.42 59.55
N VAL A 523 -21.10 -21.45 59.22
CA VAL A 523 -20.61 -22.79 58.90
C VAL A 523 -20.60 -22.95 57.39
N TYR A 524 -19.47 -23.37 56.85
CA TYR A 524 -19.28 -23.68 55.45
C TYR A 524 -19.15 -25.19 55.25
N GLU A 525 -19.72 -25.69 54.17
CA GLU A 525 -19.75 -27.11 53.85
C GLU A 525 -19.49 -27.30 52.35
N LYS A 526 -18.38 -27.96 52.01
CA LYS A 526 -18.08 -28.41 50.64
C LYS A 526 -18.65 -29.80 50.41
N LYS A 527 -19.47 -29.93 49.38
CA LYS A 527 -20.10 -31.20 48.96
C LYS A 527 -19.74 -31.54 47.53
N ALA A 528 -19.64 -32.83 47.25
CA ALA A 528 -19.63 -33.32 45.87
C ALA A 528 -20.97 -32.94 45.20
N PHE A 529 -20.91 -32.54 43.94
CA PHE A 529 -22.06 -32.21 43.11
C PHE A 529 -22.07 -33.14 41.89
N THR A 530 -23.18 -33.84 41.72
CA THR A 530 -23.41 -34.71 40.57
C THR A 530 -24.49 -34.07 39.73
N PRO A 531 -24.19 -33.64 38.48
CA PRO A 531 -25.18 -33.04 37.60
C PRO A 531 -26.27 -34.06 37.24
N SER A 532 -27.48 -33.56 37.02
CA SER A 532 -28.68 -34.35 36.74
C SER A 532 -28.67 -35.05 35.39
N VAL A 533 -27.87 -34.56 34.43
CA VAL A 533 -27.80 -35.08 33.05
C VAL A 533 -26.41 -35.63 32.75
N ASN A 534 -26.35 -36.87 32.22
CA ASN A 534 -25.15 -37.52 31.68
C ASN A 534 -23.90 -37.50 32.59
N ALA A 535 -24.07 -37.53 33.93
CA ALA A 535 -22.97 -37.54 34.89
C ALA A 535 -21.95 -38.67 34.68
N THR A 536 -22.40 -39.84 34.20
CA THR A 536 -21.53 -41.00 33.92
C THR A 536 -20.50 -40.71 32.82
N ASN A 537 -20.86 -39.89 31.82
CA ASN A 537 -19.93 -39.52 30.76
C ASN A 537 -18.83 -38.59 31.31
N LEU A 538 -19.17 -37.71 32.26
CA LEU A 538 -18.20 -36.80 32.88
C LEU A 538 -17.30 -37.53 33.89
N SER A 539 -17.82 -38.52 34.62
CA SER A 539 -17.05 -39.26 35.63
C SER A 539 -16.15 -40.36 35.07
N THR A 540 -16.05 -40.49 33.73
CA THR A 540 -15.17 -41.44 33.04
C THR A 540 -14.20 -40.72 32.11
N GLU A 541 -12.97 -41.24 32.06
CA GLU A 541 -11.91 -40.78 31.16
C GLU A 541 -12.25 -41.19 29.71
N GLN A 542 -11.96 -40.34 28.75
CA GLN A 542 -12.22 -40.57 27.33
C GLN A 542 -10.92 -40.87 26.60
N SER A 543 -11.00 -41.67 25.54
CA SER A 543 -9.85 -41.90 24.66
C SER A 543 -9.55 -40.66 23.82
N VAL A 544 -8.27 -40.29 23.72
CA VAL A 544 -7.80 -39.25 22.81
C VAL A 544 -8.00 -39.71 21.34
N PRO A 545 -8.74 -38.97 20.50
CA PRO A 545 -8.89 -39.28 19.08
C PRO A 545 -7.56 -39.19 18.32
N ASN A 546 -7.48 -39.84 17.15
CA ASN A 546 -6.30 -39.73 16.27
C ASN A 546 -6.16 -38.35 15.60
N ASP A 547 -7.22 -37.54 15.56
CA ASP A 547 -7.16 -36.16 15.05
C ASP A 547 -6.71 -35.24 16.19
N PRO A 548 -5.54 -34.58 16.08
CA PRO A 548 -5.01 -33.72 17.13
C PRO A 548 -5.79 -32.40 17.29
N ARG A 549 -6.76 -32.11 16.39
CA ARG A 549 -7.57 -30.90 16.48
C ARG A 549 -8.61 -31.03 17.59
N LEU A 550 -8.52 -30.14 18.56
CA LEU A 550 -9.52 -29.99 19.60
C LEU A 550 -10.32 -28.72 19.38
N ASP A 551 -11.62 -28.82 19.12
CA ASP A 551 -12.55 -27.69 19.17
C ASP A 551 -13.36 -27.71 20.46
N SER A 552 -12.77 -27.19 21.54
CA SER A 552 -13.39 -27.20 22.87
C SER A 552 -14.69 -26.40 22.92
N PHE A 553 -14.90 -25.40 22.05
CA PHE A 553 -16.14 -24.62 22.07
C PHE A 553 -17.33 -25.43 21.51
N ALA A 554 -17.09 -26.22 20.46
CA ALA A 554 -18.12 -27.05 19.84
C ALA A 554 -18.27 -28.45 20.46
N SER A 555 -17.32 -28.85 21.33
CA SER A 555 -17.32 -30.16 21.98
C SER A 555 -18.59 -30.46 22.77
N THR A 556 -19.09 -31.69 22.58
CA THR A 556 -20.17 -32.27 23.39
C THR A 556 -19.79 -32.34 24.86
N ARG A 557 -18.52 -32.64 25.19
CA ARG A 557 -18.09 -32.76 26.58
C ARG A 557 -18.09 -31.40 27.28
N THR A 558 -17.61 -30.36 26.61
CA THR A 558 -17.72 -28.98 27.10
C THR A 558 -19.18 -28.58 27.31
N GLN A 559 -20.10 -28.98 26.42
CA GLN A 559 -21.54 -28.72 26.61
C GLN A 559 -22.06 -29.35 27.91
N LEU A 560 -21.70 -30.60 28.21
CA LEU A 560 -22.10 -31.26 29.47
C LEU A 560 -21.57 -30.54 30.71
N ILE A 561 -20.34 -30.02 30.66
CA ILE A 561 -19.74 -29.24 31.75
C ILE A 561 -20.44 -27.89 31.91
N ALA A 562 -20.79 -27.24 30.79
CA ALA A 562 -21.56 -26.01 30.78
C ALA A 562 -22.96 -26.22 31.37
N ASP A 563 -23.63 -27.31 31.03
CA ASP A 563 -24.95 -27.67 31.56
C ASP A 563 -24.87 -27.98 33.07
N ALA A 564 -23.81 -28.66 33.53
CA ALA A 564 -23.54 -28.87 34.95
C ALA A 564 -23.34 -27.53 35.69
N PHE A 565 -22.70 -26.55 35.06
CA PHE A 565 -22.55 -25.22 35.64
C PHE A 565 -23.88 -24.44 35.66
N VAL A 566 -24.72 -24.56 34.63
CA VAL A 566 -26.08 -23.97 34.62
C VAL A 566 -26.92 -24.54 35.77
N GLU A 567 -26.87 -25.85 35.99
CA GLU A 567 -27.52 -26.51 37.14
C GLU A 567 -26.92 -26.04 38.47
N HIS A 568 -25.60 -25.81 38.53
CA HIS A 568 -24.95 -25.29 39.73
C HIS A 568 -25.47 -23.90 40.12
N ILE A 569 -25.61 -22.98 39.17
CA ILE A 569 -26.12 -21.62 39.42
C ILE A 569 -27.62 -21.64 39.77
N ASN A 570 -28.37 -22.63 39.28
CA ASN A 570 -29.78 -22.87 39.62
C ASN A 570 -30.69 -21.64 39.39
N LEU A 571 -30.68 -21.11 38.17
CA LEU A 571 -31.54 -19.98 37.77
C LEU A 571 -33.07 -20.30 37.82
N ASP A 572 -33.43 -21.56 38.05
CA ASP A 572 -34.81 -22.02 38.26
C ASP A 572 -35.27 -21.96 39.73
N ASP A 573 -34.43 -21.47 40.64
CA ASP A 573 -34.79 -21.38 42.05
C ASP A 573 -36.13 -20.61 42.20
N PRO A 574 -37.17 -21.24 42.80
CA PRO A 574 -38.47 -20.61 42.98
C PRO A 574 -38.41 -19.24 43.67
N ALA A 575 -37.38 -19.00 44.50
CA ALA A 575 -37.15 -17.72 45.14
C ALA A 575 -36.93 -16.57 44.14
N ILE A 576 -36.34 -16.85 42.98
CA ILE A 576 -36.11 -15.89 41.90
C ILE A 576 -37.42 -15.44 41.28
N HIS A 577 -38.29 -16.41 40.99
CA HIS A 577 -39.62 -16.16 40.46
C HIS A 577 -40.50 -15.43 41.48
N GLU A 578 -40.47 -15.83 42.76
CA GLU A 578 -41.21 -15.17 43.84
C GLU A 578 -40.77 -13.71 44.05
N GLN A 579 -39.47 -13.41 43.92
CA GLN A 579 -38.97 -12.05 43.98
C GLN A 579 -39.45 -11.20 42.79
N ALA A 580 -39.34 -11.74 41.56
CA ALA A 580 -39.76 -11.06 40.33
C ALA A 580 -41.29 -10.86 40.24
N LEU A 581 -42.06 -11.76 40.86
CA LEU A 581 -43.50 -11.62 41.04
C LEU A 581 -43.85 -10.40 41.89
N GLY A 582 -43.05 -10.04 42.90
CA GLY A 582 -43.39 -9.01 43.88
C GLY A 582 -44.65 -9.36 44.70
N GLN A 583 -44.90 -8.60 45.77
CA GLN A 583 -46.01 -8.87 46.70
C GLN A 583 -47.18 -7.91 46.49
N THR A 584 -48.37 -8.45 46.24
CA THR A 584 -49.64 -7.70 46.33
C THR A 584 -50.21 -7.73 47.76
N THR A 585 -51.22 -6.90 48.05
CA THR A 585 -51.96 -6.97 49.32
C THR A 585 -52.57 -8.37 49.56
N GLY A 586 -53.03 -9.08 48.52
CA GLY A 586 -53.52 -10.46 48.62
C GLY A 586 -52.44 -11.50 48.94
N ASP A 587 -51.20 -11.30 48.46
CA ASP A 587 -50.06 -12.19 48.72
C ASP A 587 -49.55 -12.08 50.17
N LYS A 588 -49.59 -10.87 50.74
CA LYS A 588 -49.17 -10.58 52.13
C LYS A 588 -50.06 -11.24 53.18
N HIS A 589 -51.33 -11.51 52.86
CA HIS A 589 -52.24 -12.27 53.74
C HIS A 589 -52.01 -13.79 53.69
N ARG A 590 -51.24 -14.30 52.72
CA ARG A 590 -51.07 -15.75 52.46
C ARG A 590 -49.68 -16.32 52.77
N LYS A 591 -48.64 -15.50 52.89
CA LYS A 591 -47.28 -15.95 53.26
C LYS A 591 -46.60 -14.94 54.20
N ALA A 592 -46.14 -15.43 55.36
CA ALA A 592 -45.18 -14.72 56.20
C ALA A 592 -43.87 -14.54 55.42
N ALA A 593 -43.32 -13.33 55.49
CA ALA A 593 -42.24 -12.83 54.65
C ALA A 593 -40.94 -13.66 54.74
N ASN A 594 -40.32 -13.94 53.58
CA ASN A 594 -38.91 -14.27 53.51
C ASN A 594 -38.19 -13.32 52.54
N THR A 595 -37.09 -12.76 53.03
CA THR A 595 -36.27 -11.72 52.40
C THR A 595 -35.25 -12.36 51.46
N VAL A 596 -35.48 -12.30 50.14
CA VAL A 596 -34.56 -12.77 49.07
C VAL A 596 -33.78 -11.59 48.42
N GLY A 597 -33.90 -10.38 48.96
CA GLY A 597 -33.66 -9.13 48.23
C GLY A 597 -32.24 -8.83 47.72
N HIS A 598 -31.20 -9.60 48.06
CA HIS A 598 -29.80 -9.28 47.66
C HIS A 598 -29.10 -10.38 46.86
N PHE A 599 -29.62 -11.60 46.81
CA PHE A 599 -28.97 -12.73 46.12
C PHE A 599 -28.89 -12.51 44.59
N MET A 600 -29.94 -11.94 44.00
CA MET A 600 -30.13 -11.88 42.55
C MET A 600 -29.25 -10.86 41.81
N LEU A 601 -28.71 -9.86 42.50
CA LEU A 601 -27.89 -8.82 41.87
C LEU A 601 -26.43 -9.26 41.66
N ASP A 602 -25.99 -10.33 42.34
CA ASP A 602 -24.59 -10.76 42.37
C ASP A 602 -24.30 -12.06 41.57
N LEU A 603 -25.32 -12.74 41.01
CA LEU A 603 -25.18 -14.03 40.31
C LEU A 603 -24.83 -13.94 38.82
N ILE A 604 -24.95 -12.75 38.22
CA ILE A 604 -24.77 -12.57 36.78
C ILE A 604 -23.85 -11.35 36.57
N PRO A 605 -22.64 -11.53 36.01
CA PRO A 605 -21.80 -10.39 35.63
C PRO A 605 -22.56 -9.48 34.64
N PHE A 606 -22.17 -8.21 34.56
CA PHE A 606 -22.74 -7.12 33.71
C PHE A 606 -23.90 -6.29 34.27
N VAL A 607 -24.61 -6.75 35.31
CA VAL A 607 -25.65 -5.91 35.95
C VAL A 607 -25.02 -4.83 36.85
N SER A 608 -23.90 -5.10 37.52
CA SER A 608 -23.25 -4.14 38.44
C SER A 608 -22.46 -3.03 37.73
N THR A 609 -21.80 -3.32 36.61
CA THR A 609 -21.03 -2.33 35.83
C THR A 609 -21.94 -1.31 35.15
N VAL A 610 -23.02 -1.75 34.48
CA VAL A 610 -24.05 -0.85 33.91
C VAL A 610 -24.77 -0.04 35.01
N LYS A 611 -25.01 -0.65 36.18
CA LYS A 611 -25.59 0.03 37.34
C LYS A 611 -24.65 1.07 37.96
N ASN A 612 -23.34 0.82 38.00
CA ASN A 612 -22.34 1.78 38.48
C ASN A 612 -22.19 2.99 37.53
N PHE A 613 -22.25 2.76 36.21
CA PHE A 613 -22.24 3.84 35.20
C PHE A 613 -23.54 4.65 35.19
N SER A 614 -24.70 4.00 35.31
CA SER A 614 -26.00 4.70 35.41
C SER A 614 -26.20 5.46 36.72
N GLN A 615 -25.40 5.16 37.77
CA GLN A 615 -25.38 5.86 39.05
C GLN A 615 -24.33 6.98 39.16
N GLY A 616 -23.62 7.32 38.08
CA GLY A 616 -22.73 8.49 38.03
C GLY A 616 -21.42 8.37 38.83
N LYS A 617 -20.98 7.14 39.18
CA LYS A 617 -19.70 6.89 39.86
C LYS A 617 -18.53 6.83 38.86
N ILE A 618 -18.15 8.00 38.35
CA ILE A 618 -17.22 8.14 37.20
C ILE A 618 -15.75 7.96 37.60
N SER A 619 -15.34 8.33 38.81
CA SER A 619 -13.93 8.34 39.23
C SER A 619 -13.33 6.97 39.56
N GLU A 620 -14.17 5.96 39.81
CA GLU A 620 -13.74 4.56 40.03
C GLU A 620 -13.86 3.71 38.75
N GLY A 621 -14.67 4.12 37.76
CA GLY A 621 -15.03 3.31 36.58
C GLY A 621 -14.15 3.46 35.33
N ILE A 622 -13.18 4.39 35.32
CA ILE A 622 -12.31 4.59 34.13
C ILE A 622 -11.24 3.50 33.99
N PHE A 623 -10.80 2.88 35.10
CA PHE A 623 -9.92 1.71 35.07
C PHE A 623 -10.67 0.38 34.83
N ASP A 624 -11.99 0.36 35.08
CA ASP A 624 -12.88 -0.79 34.82
C ASP A 624 -13.44 -0.82 33.38
N LEU A 625 -13.10 0.15 32.53
CA LEU A 625 -13.32 0.06 31.09
C LEU A 625 -12.35 -0.96 30.50
N GLY A 626 -12.83 -2.05 29.89
CA GLY A 626 -11.88 -2.91 29.20
C GLY A 626 -12.50 -3.92 28.26
N LEU A 627 -12.98 -5.03 28.80
CA LEU A 627 -13.50 -6.13 28.00
C LEU A 627 -14.52 -6.90 28.83
N ASP A 628 -15.63 -7.32 28.23
CA ASP A 628 -16.52 -8.30 28.83
C ASP A 628 -15.89 -9.71 28.85
N ILE A 629 -16.65 -10.70 29.33
CA ILE A 629 -16.22 -12.12 29.40
C ILE A 629 -15.87 -12.69 28.01
N PHE A 630 -16.34 -12.06 26.93
CA PHE A 630 -16.14 -12.46 25.55
C PHE A 630 -15.06 -11.64 24.84
N GLY A 631 -14.46 -10.66 25.51
CA GLY A 631 -13.46 -9.80 24.90
C GLY A 631 -14.04 -8.61 24.11
N PHE A 632 -15.30 -8.21 24.35
CA PHE A 632 -15.88 -7.01 23.74
C PHE A 632 -15.62 -5.77 24.59
N LEU A 633 -15.11 -4.70 23.97
CA LEU A 633 -15.00 -3.38 24.63
C LEU A 633 -16.38 -2.74 24.75
N THR A 634 -16.84 -2.55 25.99
CA THR A 634 -18.02 -1.75 26.30
C THR A 634 -17.58 -0.31 26.58
N ALA A 635 -17.95 0.62 25.71
CA ALA A 635 -17.50 2.00 25.81
C ALA A 635 -18.20 2.73 26.98
N GLY A 636 -17.43 3.18 27.96
CA GLY A 636 -17.72 4.36 28.76
C GLY A 636 -16.79 5.49 28.35
N VAL A 637 -17.18 6.26 27.32
CA VAL A 637 -16.53 7.54 26.98
C VAL A 637 -17.62 8.59 26.81
N GLY A 638 -17.50 9.66 27.57
CA GLY A 638 -18.38 10.81 27.51
C GLY A 638 -18.30 11.53 26.17
N THR A 639 -19.40 11.54 25.44
CA THR A 639 -19.83 12.69 24.65
C THR A 639 -20.95 13.37 25.42
N ALA A 640 -20.59 14.43 26.15
CA ALA A 640 -21.59 15.40 26.61
C ALA A 640 -22.18 16.08 25.37
N GLY A 641 -23.27 15.55 24.84
CA GLY A 641 -23.93 16.09 23.65
C GLY A 641 -25.06 15.22 23.12
N LYS A 642 -26.27 15.47 23.62
CA LYS A 642 -27.59 14.96 23.16
C LYS A 642 -27.98 13.53 23.57
N LEU A 643 -28.58 13.41 24.75
CA LEU A 643 -29.77 12.57 24.98
C LEU A 643 -30.42 12.94 26.33
N THR A 644 -30.88 14.19 26.43
CA THR A 644 -31.79 14.63 27.48
C THR A 644 -33.23 14.40 27.05
N LYS A 645 -33.95 13.55 27.79
CA LYS A 645 -35.42 13.30 27.75
C LYS A 645 -35.88 12.73 26.40
N ILE A 646 -36.64 11.64 26.38
CA ILE A 646 -38.10 11.70 26.43
C ILE A 646 -38.61 10.45 27.17
N ALA A 647 -39.27 10.72 28.28
CA ALA A 647 -40.31 9.84 28.79
C ALA A 647 -41.48 9.85 27.79
N GLY A 648 -41.96 8.68 27.39
CA GLY A 648 -43.23 8.53 26.67
C GLY A 648 -43.15 8.61 25.14
N SER A 649 -42.98 7.47 24.48
CA SER A 649 -43.72 7.16 23.25
C SER A 649 -43.67 5.66 22.96
N THR A 650 -44.84 5.17 22.60
CA THR A 650 -45.25 3.82 22.26
C THR A 650 -44.46 3.31 21.05
N VAL A 651 -43.80 2.15 21.18
CA VAL A 651 -43.29 1.38 20.03
C VAL A 651 -43.99 0.02 20.03
N SER A 652 -45.04 -0.10 19.23
CA SER A 652 -45.62 -1.40 18.87
C SER A 652 -44.75 -2.04 17.80
N THR A 653 -44.06 -3.10 18.21
CA THR A 653 -43.72 -4.31 17.42
C THR A 653 -43.34 -4.09 15.95
N VAL A 654 -42.02 -3.92 15.70
CA VAL A 654 -41.20 -4.36 14.54
C VAL A 654 -40.05 -3.35 14.37
N THR A 655 -39.00 -3.52 15.19
CA THR A 655 -37.64 -2.96 14.97
C THR A 655 -36.57 -3.55 15.90
N LYS A 656 -36.83 -4.71 16.54
CA LYS A 656 -35.73 -5.55 17.06
C LYS A 656 -35.13 -6.20 15.80
N VAL A 657 -33.94 -5.87 15.30
CA VAL A 657 -32.64 -5.82 15.98
C VAL A 657 -31.74 -4.85 15.19
N ALA A 658 -31.58 -3.62 15.68
CA ALA A 658 -30.48 -2.74 15.27
C ALA A 658 -30.02 -1.88 16.45
N ARG A 659 -30.00 -2.45 17.66
CA ARG A 659 -29.11 -1.94 18.72
C ARG A 659 -27.70 -2.37 18.35
N ALA A 660 -27.15 -1.71 17.33
CA ALA A 660 -25.72 -1.71 17.05
C ALA A 660 -25.06 -0.85 18.13
N THR A 661 -24.91 -1.39 19.33
CA THR A 661 -23.82 -0.95 20.21
C THR A 661 -22.55 -1.14 19.38
N LYS A 662 -21.94 -0.03 18.94
CA LYS A 662 -20.62 -0.06 18.30
C LYS A 662 -19.66 -0.68 19.32
N VAL A 663 -19.43 -1.98 19.21
CA VAL A 663 -18.33 -2.65 19.90
C VAL A 663 -17.07 -2.06 19.30
N ILE A 664 -16.43 -1.14 20.03
CA ILE A 664 -15.16 -0.55 19.64
C ILE A 664 -14.19 -1.72 19.47
N GLY A 665 -13.70 -1.96 18.25
CA GLY A 665 -12.79 -3.07 17.96
C GLY A 665 -13.42 -4.35 17.40
N ALA A 666 -14.74 -4.43 17.20
CA ALA A 666 -15.28 -5.47 16.31
C ALA A 666 -14.91 -5.08 14.88
N ALA A 667 -13.80 -5.62 14.36
CA ALA A 667 -13.46 -5.48 12.96
C ALA A 667 -14.68 -5.92 12.13
N VAL A 668 -15.27 -5.00 11.34
CA VAL A 668 -16.45 -5.33 10.54
C VAL A 668 -15.97 -6.26 9.42
N PHE A 669 -16.04 -7.58 9.65
CA PHE A 669 -15.73 -8.64 8.68
C PHE A 669 -16.78 -8.75 7.55
N GLY A 670 -17.42 -7.63 7.20
CA GLY A 670 -18.45 -7.53 6.18
C GLY A 670 -17.86 -7.85 4.81
N GLN A 671 -18.45 -8.84 4.12
CA GLN A 671 -18.12 -9.21 2.74
C GLN A 671 -16.68 -9.68 2.48
N LEU A 672 -16.06 -10.44 3.40
CA LEU A 672 -14.85 -11.19 3.05
C LEU A 672 -15.17 -12.19 1.92
N ASN A 673 -14.63 -11.96 0.71
CA ASN A 673 -14.45 -12.99 -0.30
C ASN A 673 -13.03 -13.58 -0.12
N PRO A 674 -12.87 -14.73 0.57
CA PRO A 674 -11.55 -15.24 0.93
C PRO A 674 -10.69 -15.69 -0.26
N VAL A 675 -11.22 -15.62 -1.49
CA VAL A 675 -10.58 -16.07 -2.74
C VAL A 675 -10.07 -14.91 -3.62
N ASP A 676 -10.59 -13.69 -3.45
CA ASP A 676 -10.18 -12.52 -4.28
C ASP A 676 -8.82 -11.92 -3.86
N GLY A 677 -8.29 -12.33 -2.70
CA GLY A 677 -6.97 -11.92 -2.23
C GLY A 677 -5.89 -12.84 -2.77
N VAL A 678 -5.24 -12.44 -3.87
CA VAL A 678 -4.06 -13.07 -4.50
C VAL A 678 -3.22 -13.85 -3.47
N ILE A 679 -3.28 -15.18 -3.54
CA ILE A 679 -2.38 -16.08 -2.82
C ILE A 679 -1.04 -16.03 -3.54
N GLY A 680 -0.03 -15.45 -2.91
CA GLY A 680 1.32 -15.46 -3.43
C GLY A 680 2.34 -15.25 -2.33
N LEU A 681 2.91 -16.35 -1.83
CA LEU A 681 4.19 -16.45 -1.09
C LEU A 681 4.26 -15.82 0.31
N LEU A 682 3.44 -16.27 1.25
CA LEU A 682 3.69 -16.09 2.70
C LEU A 682 4.67 -17.16 3.22
N GLY A 683 5.88 -17.19 2.66
CA GLY A 683 7.06 -17.81 3.27
C GLY A 683 7.92 -16.68 3.83
N GLY A 684 8.26 -16.73 5.11
CA GLY A 684 8.60 -15.55 5.91
C GLY A 684 9.76 -14.66 5.44
N GLY A 685 9.79 -13.46 6.00
CA GLY A 685 10.92 -12.54 5.92
C GLY A 685 10.69 -11.24 5.14
N GLY A 686 9.69 -11.14 4.26
CA GLY A 686 9.45 -9.93 3.44
C GLY A 686 8.06 -9.31 3.60
N LYS A 687 8.00 -8.02 3.98
CA LYS A 687 6.79 -7.15 4.03
C LYS A 687 6.16 -6.86 2.64
N LEU A 688 6.36 -7.71 1.63
CA LEU A 688 6.05 -7.37 0.24
C LEU A 688 4.57 -7.60 -0.14
N ILE A 689 3.77 -8.31 0.67
CA ILE A 689 2.41 -8.72 0.27
C ILE A 689 1.35 -7.84 0.94
N GLY A 690 0.47 -7.26 0.13
CA GLY A 690 -0.63 -6.39 0.57
C GLY A 690 -0.15 -4.99 0.93
N THR A 691 0.58 -4.87 2.04
CA THR A 691 1.04 -3.60 2.63
C THR A 691 2.18 -2.95 1.85
N GLY A 692 3.16 -3.74 1.38
CA GLY A 692 4.29 -3.22 0.60
C GLY A 692 3.84 -2.74 -0.78
N VAL A 693 3.08 -3.56 -1.52
CA VAL A 693 2.54 -3.19 -2.83
C VAL A 693 1.55 -2.02 -2.73
N SER A 694 0.67 -1.97 -1.72
CA SER A 694 -0.24 -0.83 -1.54
C SER A 694 0.54 0.45 -1.24
N LYS A 695 1.52 0.44 -0.34
CA LYS A 695 2.38 1.61 -0.05
C LYS A 695 3.16 2.09 -1.26
N ILE A 696 3.67 1.17 -2.08
CA ILE A 696 4.36 1.56 -3.32
C ILE A 696 3.37 2.22 -4.29
N ALA A 697 2.16 1.67 -4.44
CA ALA A 697 1.12 2.26 -5.28
C ALA A 697 0.65 3.63 -4.77
N GLU A 698 0.42 3.76 -3.46
CA GLU A 698 0.09 5.01 -2.78
C GLU A 698 1.19 6.07 -2.98
N GLY A 699 2.45 5.70 -2.78
CA GLY A 699 3.60 6.59 -2.99
C GLY A 699 3.75 7.06 -4.45
N VAL A 700 3.55 6.16 -5.42
CA VAL A 700 3.52 6.51 -6.84
C VAL A 700 2.33 7.44 -7.16
N ASN A 701 1.16 7.17 -6.60
CA ASN A 701 -0.02 8.03 -6.77
C ASN A 701 0.18 9.41 -6.13
N LYS A 702 0.83 9.49 -4.97
CA LYS A 702 1.20 10.75 -4.30
C LYS A 702 2.12 11.59 -5.17
N LEU A 703 3.06 10.95 -5.87
CA LEU A 703 3.95 11.60 -6.84
C LEU A 703 3.23 12.05 -8.11
N ARG A 704 2.22 11.30 -8.57
CA ARG A 704 1.34 11.67 -9.71
C ARG A 704 0.40 12.82 -9.36
N GLY A 705 -0.05 12.91 -8.11
CA GLY A 705 -1.08 13.84 -7.67
C GLY A 705 -2.48 13.42 -8.12
N ALA A 706 -3.53 13.82 -7.39
CA ALA A 706 -4.91 13.40 -7.64
C ALA A 706 -5.45 13.78 -9.03
N ALA A 707 -4.91 14.83 -9.64
CA ALA A 707 -5.24 15.28 -11.00
C ALA A 707 -4.19 14.89 -12.06
N GLY A 708 -3.17 14.08 -11.70
CA GLY A 708 -2.04 13.82 -12.59
C GLY A 708 -1.16 15.05 -12.82
N SER A 709 -1.11 15.99 -11.87
CA SER A 709 -0.32 17.23 -11.99
C SER A 709 1.19 17.02 -11.82
N TYR A 710 1.59 15.91 -11.20
CA TYR A 710 2.99 15.52 -10.94
C TYR A 710 3.80 16.55 -10.14
N ASP A 711 3.16 17.45 -9.40
CA ASP A 711 3.87 18.56 -8.74
C ASP A 711 4.87 18.09 -7.69
N LEU A 712 4.56 16.99 -6.99
CA LEU A 712 5.50 16.38 -6.07
C LEU A 712 6.68 15.74 -6.82
N LEU A 713 6.43 15.04 -7.93
CA LEU A 713 7.50 14.48 -8.77
C LEU A 713 8.41 15.59 -9.34
N LYS A 714 7.84 16.72 -9.78
CA LYS A 714 8.56 17.92 -10.19
C LYS A 714 9.43 18.45 -9.05
N ALA A 715 8.87 18.63 -7.86
CA ALA A 715 9.62 19.10 -6.69
C ALA A 715 10.78 18.18 -6.32
N VAL A 716 10.58 16.85 -6.37
CA VAL A 716 11.65 15.87 -6.13
C VAL A 716 12.78 16.01 -7.16
N SER A 717 12.45 16.29 -8.42
CA SER A 717 13.44 16.47 -9.48
C SER A 717 14.30 17.73 -9.35
N ILE A 718 13.94 18.70 -8.52
CA ILE A 718 14.75 19.92 -8.31
C ILE A 718 16.03 19.58 -7.54
N ASN A 719 15.95 18.65 -6.57
CA ASN A 719 17.05 18.28 -5.69
C ASN A 719 17.79 17.02 -6.14
N ASN A 720 17.46 16.49 -7.31
CA ASN A 720 18.04 15.26 -7.89
C ASN A 720 18.31 15.48 -9.38
N ILE A 721 19.15 14.64 -10.00
CA ILE A 721 19.39 14.76 -11.45
C ILE A 721 18.09 14.51 -12.21
N ALA A 722 17.28 13.56 -11.77
CA ALA A 722 15.93 13.34 -12.26
C ALA A 722 15.11 12.59 -11.21
N ALA A 723 13.79 12.67 -11.30
CA ALA A 723 12.85 11.83 -10.57
C ALA A 723 11.94 11.11 -11.56
N ALA A 724 11.55 9.88 -11.28
CA ALA A 724 10.71 9.10 -12.18
C ALA A 724 9.73 8.20 -11.44
N THR A 725 8.58 7.95 -12.07
CA THR A 725 7.72 6.80 -11.76
C THR A 725 7.82 5.80 -12.91
N GLY A 726 7.87 4.51 -12.62
CA GLY A 726 8.08 3.47 -13.61
C GLY A 726 7.88 2.07 -13.07
N SER A 727 8.21 1.05 -13.86
CA SER A 727 8.07 -0.35 -13.46
C SER A 727 9.39 -0.94 -12.96
N LEU A 728 9.41 -1.56 -11.79
CA LEU A 728 10.53 -2.34 -11.25
C LEU A 728 10.24 -3.83 -11.39
N LYS A 729 11.17 -4.58 -11.99
CA LYS A 729 11.09 -6.04 -12.05
C LYS A 729 11.57 -6.67 -10.74
N LEU A 730 10.69 -7.42 -10.07
CA LEU A 730 10.99 -8.21 -8.88
C LEU A 730 10.61 -9.68 -9.16
N GLY A 731 11.61 -10.50 -9.49
CA GLY A 731 11.38 -11.87 -9.93
C GLY A 731 10.62 -11.93 -11.26
N GLU A 732 9.51 -12.68 -11.31
CA GLU A 732 8.63 -12.79 -12.49
C GLU A 732 7.61 -11.64 -12.58
N HIS A 733 7.48 -10.82 -11.54
CA HIS A 733 6.48 -9.76 -11.47
C HIS A 733 7.08 -8.38 -11.72
N SER A 734 6.27 -7.48 -12.26
CA SER A 734 6.60 -6.08 -12.46
C SER A 734 5.69 -5.22 -11.59
N ILE A 735 6.27 -4.41 -10.71
CA ILE A 735 5.52 -3.49 -9.84
C ILE A 735 5.77 -2.04 -10.29
N GLU A 736 4.76 -1.16 -10.17
CA GLU A 736 5.01 0.28 -10.27
C GLU A 736 5.91 0.72 -9.09
N SER A 737 6.78 1.70 -9.30
CA SER A 737 7.70 2.22 -8.28
C SER A 737 8.16 3.63 -8.64
N ALA A 738 8.72 4.34 -7.67
CA ALA A 738 9.32 5.65 -7.84
C ALA A 738 10.83 5.58 -7.61
N ALA A 739 11.58 6.34 -8.40
CA ALA A 739 13.04 6.37 -8.32
C ALA A 739 13.60 7.76 -8.62
N VAL A 740 14.80 8.02 -8.14
CA VAL A 740 15.59 9.20 -8.52
C VAL A 740 16.91 8.78 -9.16
N LEU A 741 17.36 9.58 -10.11
CA LEU A 741 18.65 9.40 -10.76
C LEU A 741 19.72 10.15 -9.95
N LYS A 742 20.71 9.42 -9.43
CA LYS A 742 21.92 10.00 -8.84
C LYS A 742 23.15 9.24 -9.34
N ASN A 743 24.20 9.98 -9.72
CA ASN A 743 25.47 9.40 -10.20
C ASN A 743 25.27 8.36 -11.32
N GLY A 744 24.35 8.63 -12.26
CA GLY A 744 24.04 7.74 -13.38
C GLY A 744 23.30 6.45 -13.03
N LYS A 745 22.77 6.30 -11.80
CA LYS A 745 22.03 5.11 -11.34
C LYS A 745 20.68 5.49 -10.73
N TRP A 746 19.69 4.64 -10.94
CA TRP A 746 18.38 4.77 -10.32
C TRP A 746 18.39 4.22 -8.90
N TYR A 747 17.86 4.98 -7.95
CA TYR A 747 17.64 4.56 -6.57
C TYR A 747 16.17 4.70 -6.25
N ALA A 748 15.62 3.76 -5.46
CA ALA A 748 14.23 3.84 -5.03
C ALA A 748 13.96 5.13 -4.26
N PHE A 749 12.74 5.66 -4.37
CA PHE A 749 12.33 6.90 -3.72
C PHE A 749 11.13 6.68 -2.81
N ASP A 750 11.26 7.08 -1.54
CA ASP A 750 10.20 7.03 -0.55
C ASP A 750 9.43 8.37 -0.62
N ALA A 751 8.20 8.32 -1.13
CA ALA A 751 7.35 9.50 -1.33
C ALA A 751 6.72 10.03 -0.01
N ASP A 752 6.79 9.26 1.08
CA ASP A 752 6.33 9.70 2.39
C ASP A 752 7.45 10.41 3.14
N LYS A 753 8.65 9.84 3.12
CA LYS A 753 9.85 10.43 3.72
C LYS A 753 10.59 11.41 2.80
N MET A 754 10.10 11.58 1.57
CA MET A 754 10.65 12.47 0.53
C MET A 754 12.16 12.29 0.28
N ARG A 755 12.63 11.05 0.22
CA ARG A 755 14.08 10.74 0.12
C ARG A 755 14.38 9.47 -0.66
N PRO A 756 15.55 9.37 -1.32
CA PRO A 756 16.00 8.12 -1.90
C PRO A 756 16.45 7.11 -0.85
N TYR A 757 16.43 5.82 -1.19
CA TYR A 757 16.92 4.75 -0.33
C TYR A 757 17.47 3.57 -1.13
N GLY A 758 18.17 2.68 -0.43
CA GLY A 758 18.62 1.40 -0.95
C GLY A 758 19.77 1.44 -1.96
N SER A 759 20.04 0.25 -2.49
CA SER A 759 21.03 0.01 -3.54
C SER A 759 20.49 0.45 -4.91
N PRO A 760 21.34 0.61 -5.95
CA PRO A 760 20.89 0.87 -7.30
C PRO A 760 19.85 -0.15 -7.76
N LEU A 761 18.73 0.34 -8.28
CA LEU A 761 17.66 -0.49 -8.82
C LEU A 761 18.14 -1.24 -10.06
N VAL A 762 17.95 -2.56 -10.04
CA VAL A 762 18.19 -3.43 -11.20
C VAL A 762 16.84 -3.69 -11.87
N GLY A 763 16.72 -3.40 -13.16
CA GLY A 763 15.48 -3.64 -13.90
C GLY A 763 14.35 -2.64 -13.60
N PHE A 764 14.68 -1.42 -13.17
CA PHE A 764 13.72 -0.32 -13.13
C PHE A 764 13.62 0.36 -14.50
N THR A 765 12.41 0.42 -15.03
CA THR A 765 12.06 1.04 -16.32
C THR A 765 11.23 2.29 -16.05
N PRO A 766 11.80 3.50 -16.20
CA PRO A 766 11.08 4.75 -15.98
C PRO A 766 9.98 4.93 -17.05
N LYS A 767 8.79 5.39 -16.64
CA LYS A 767 7.64 5.67 -17.53
C LYS A 767 7.34 7.16 -17.62
N VAL A 768 7.41 7.87 -16.48
CA VAL A 768 7.25 9.33 -16.39
C VAL A 768 8.48 9.87 -15.67
N VAL A 769 9.12 10.89 -16.24
CA VAL A 769 10.33 11.51 -15.68
C VAL A 769 10.12 13.00 -15.50
N ALA A 770 10.49 13.51 -14.34
CA ALA A 770 10.63 14.93 -14.06
C ALA A 770 12.11 15.32 -13.94
N LEU A 771 12.43 16.50 -14.47
CA LEU A 771 13.76 17.10 -14.49
C LEU A 771 13.62 18.60 -14.22
N GLU A 772 14.42 19.15 -13.31
CA GLU A 772 14.49 20.60 -13.04
C GLU A 772 13.10 21.23 -12.76
N GLY A 773 12.18 20.49 -12.15
CA GLY A 773 10.83 20.98 -11.84
C GLY A 773 9.80 20.81 -12.96
N GLU A 774 10.12 20.13 -14.05
CA GLU A 774 9.20 19.90 -15.16
C GLU A 774 9.08 18.41 -15.52
N VAL A 775 7.85 17.95 -15.79
CA VAL A 775 7.62 16.61 -16.35
C VAL A 775 7.94 16.65 -17.84
N ARG A 776 8.84 15.77 -18.29
CA ARG A 776 9.30 15.75 -19.68
C ARG A 776 9.15 14.32 -20.24
N VAL A 777 8.12 14.11 -21.06
CA VAL A 777 7.88 12.86 -21.77
C VAL A 777 8.28 13.06 -23.24
N PHE A 778 9.56 12.89 -23.55
CA PHE A 778 10.04 13.03 -24.94
C PHE A 778 11.08 11.96 -25.26
N THR A 779 10.60 10.77 -25.69
CA THR A 779 11.41 9.64 -26.19
C THR A 779 12.38 10.04 -27.30
N ASP A 780 12.09 11.11 -28.04
CA ASP A 780 12.85 11.56 -29.22
C ASP A 780 13.85 12.70 -28.92
N SER A 781 13.92 13.17 -27.66
CA SER A 781 14.88 14.18 -27.20
C SER A 781 16.22 13.55 -26.79
N TRP A 782 17.27 14.34 -26.55
CA TRP A 782 18.56 13.83 -26.03
C TRP A 782 18.40 13.04 -24.72
N ILE A 783 17.41 13.40 -23.90
CA ILE A 783 17.04 12.72 -22.65
C ILE A 783 16.34 11.38 -22.97
N GLY A 784 15.40 11.39 -23.92
CA GLY A 784 14.68 10.20 -24.37
C GLY A 784 15.60 9.15 -24.98
N LYS A 785 16.58 9.55 -25.83
CA LYS A 785 17.58 8.63 -26.40
C LYS A 785 18.59 8.14 -25.35
N MET A 786 18.98 8.97 -24.39
CA MET A 786 19.78 8.52 -23.23
C MET A 786 19.04 7.44 -22.43
N ILE A 787 17.74 7.61 -22.16
CA ILE A 787 16.92 6.63 -21.44
C ILE A 787 16.63 5.38 -22.29
N GLY A 788 16.33 5.53 -23.59
CA GLY A 788 16.08 4.43 -24.52
C GLY A 788 17.32 3.53 -24.75
N SER A 789 18.52 4.11 -24.71
CA SER A 789 19.79 3.35 -24.78
C SER A 789 20.02 2.40 -23.60
N VAL A 790 19.28 2.57 -22.49
CA VAL A 790 19.31 1.71 -21.30
C VAL A 790 18.24 0.60 -21.38
N LEU A 791 17.25 0.70 -22.29
CA LEU A 791 16.07 -0.17 -22.34
C LEU A 791 16.14 -1.28 -23.42
N ALA A 792 17.01 -1.16 -24.42
CA ALA A 792 17.30 -2.23 -25.36
C ALA A 792 18.65 -2.89 -25.02
N PRO A 793 18.81 -4.22 -25.09
CA PRO A 793 20.15 -4.80 -25.13
C PRO A 793 20.84 -4.26 -26.37
N ALA A 794 21.76 -3.31 -26.18
CA ALA A 794 22.61 -2.79 -27.23
C ALA A 794 23.52 -3.92 -27.71
N ALA A 795 23.07 -4.71 -28.67
CA ALA A 795 24.01 -5.29 -29.62
C ALA A 795 24.46 -4.12 -30.50
N ASP A 796 25.52 -3.43 -30.08
CA ASP A 796 26.13 -2.34 -30.83
C ASP A 796 26.84 -2.93 -32.07
N ASN A 797 26.04 -3.30 -33.07
CA ASN A 797 26.53 -3.88 -34.30
C ASN A 797 26.37 -2.86 -35.43
N PRO A 798 27.43 -2.17 -35.86
CA PRO A 798 27.35 -1.18 -36.93
C PRO A 798 26.91 -1.78 -38.28
N ASN A 799 26.92 -3.11 -38.43
CA ASN A 799 26.48 -3.84 -39.62
C ASN A 799 25.06 -4.43 -39.50
N PHE A 800 24.27 -4.08 -38.49
CA PHE A 800 22.95 -4.69 -38.23
C PHE A 800 22.02 -4.66 -39.44
N ARG A 801 22.00 -3.58 -40.23
CA ARG A 801 21.16 -3.46 -41.45
C ARG A 801 21.53 -4.49 -42.52
N LYS A 802 22.82 -4.78 -42.68
CA LYS A 802 23.31 -5.82 -43.59
C LYS A 802 22.97 -7.21 -43.04
N ARG A 803 23.27 -7.47 -41.76
CA ARG A 803 22.96 -8.74 -41.09
C ARG A 803 21.47 -9.05 -41.08
N PHE A 804 20.62 -8.03 -41.02
CA PHE A 804 19.17 -8.20 -41.09
C PHE A 804 18.74 -8.71 -42.47
N LYS A 805 19.25 -8.11 -43.55
CA LYS A 805 19.00 -8.59 -44.91
C LYS A 805 19.49 -10.03 -45.08
N ASP A 806 20.69 -10.33 -44.59
CA ASP A 806 21.28 -11.67 -44.64
C ASP A 806 20.42 -12.68 -43.85
N ALA A 807 19.99 -12.32 -42.64
CA ALA A 807 19.15 -13.16 -41.78
C ALA A 807 17.77 -13.44 -42.41
N VAL A 808 17.13 -12.43 -43.01
CA VAL A 808 15.85 -12.60 -43.72
C VAL A 808 16.03 -13.54 -44.92
N SER A 809 17.09 -13.37 -45.71
CA SER A 809 17.38 -14.30 -46.82
C SER A 809 17.65 -15.72 -46.33
N GLN A 810 18.35 -15.88 -45.21
CA GLN A 810 18.68 -17.18 -44.64
C GLN A 810 17.44 -17.93 -44.11
N VAL A 811 16.56 -17.27 -43.35
CA VAL A 811 15.36 -17.95 -42.79
C VAL A 811 14.33 -18.31 -43.86
N LYS A 812 14.28 -17.55 -44.97
CA LYS A 812 13.44 -17.88 -46.13
C LYS A 812 13.89 -19.18 -46.80
N VAL A 813 15.18 -19.50 -46.74
CA VAL A 813 15.72 -20.78 -47.21
C VAL A 813 15.50 -21.89 -46.17
N GLU A 814 15.58 -21.57 -44.87
CA GLU A 814 15.41 -22.54 -43.77
C GLU A 814 13.95 -23.04 -43.62
N ASP A 815 12.98 -22.13 -43.51
CA ASP A 815 11.54 -22.46 -43.46
C ASP A 815 10.69 -21.26 -43.90
N ASN A 816 10.49 -21.15 -45.22
CA ASN A 816 9.67 -20.08 -45.81
C ASN A 816 8.22 -20.11 -45.32
N ALA A 817 7.67 -21.29 -45.00
CA ALA A 817 6.28 -21.41 -44.56
C ALA A 817 6.10 -20.85 -43.14
N ALA A 818 7.03 -21.13 -42.23
CA ALA A 818 7.04 -20.50 -40.90
C ALA A 818 7.28 -19.00 -40.99
N TYR A 819 8.17 -18.54 -41.87
CA TYR A 819 8.39 -17.12 -42.11
C TYR A 819 7.12 -16.40 -42.60
N ILE A 820 6.42 -16.95 -43.61
CA ILE A 820 5.15 -16.39 -44.11
C ILE A 820 4.05 -16.44 -43.03
N ARG A 821 3.97 -17.53 -42.23
CA ARG A 821 3.05 -17.58 -41.08
C ARG A 821 3.35 -16.47 -40.07
N GLY A 822 4.63 -16.20 -39.79
CA GLY A 822 5.08 -15.07 -38.98
C GLY A 822 4.60 -13.73 -39.53
N GLN A 823 4.74 -13.51 -40.85
CA GLN A 823 4.27 -12.28 -41.50
C GLN A 823 2.75 -12.11 -41.46
N ASN A 824 1.98 -13.20 -41.52
CA ASN A 824 0.53 -13.12 -41.55
C ASN A 824 -0.07 -13.01 -40.14
N THR A 825 0.31 -13.93 -39.24
CA THR A 825 -0.33 -14.14 -37.93
C THR A 825 0.61 -14.03 -36.74
N GLY A 826 1.90 -13.73 -36.97
CA GLY A 826 2.88 -13.59 -35.89
C GLY A 826 2.57 -12.40 -34.98
N ARG A 827 2.96 -12.55 -33.72
CA ARG A 827 2.76 -11.57 -32.64
C ARG A 827 4.11 -11.01 -32.19
N PRO A 828 4.57 -9.88 -32.74
CA PRO A 828 5.87 -9.34 -32.36
C PRO A 828 5.93 -8.96 -30.87
N GLU A 829 4.79 -8.73 -30.21
CA GLU A 829 4.68 -8.44 -28.77
C GLU A 829 5.16 -9.54 -27.83
N VAL A 830 5.29 -10.79 -28.30
CA VAL A 830 5.84 -11.88 -27.48
C VAL A 830 7.37 -11.96 -27.53
N ILE A 831 8.01 -11.18 -28.40
CA ILE A 831 9.46 -11.19 -28.57
C ILE A 831 10.11 -10.35 -27.47
N TYR A 832 10.99 -10.98 -26.68
CA TYR A 832 11.73 -10.29 -25.63
C TYR A 832 12.49 -9.08 -26.18
N GLY A 833 12.22 -7.90 -25.63
CA GLY A 833 12.80 -6.63 -26.07
C GLY A 833 11.95 -5.86 -27.09
N TYR A 834 10.82 -6.40 -27.56
CA TYR A 834 9.89 -5.68 -28.43
C TYR A 834 9.04 -4.65 -27.67
N SER A 835 8.77 -3.52 -28.32
CA SER A 835 7.81 -2.50 -27.91
C SER A 835 7.22 -1.83 -29.15
N THR A 836 5.97 -1.36 -29.07
CA THR A 836 5.33 -0.57 -30.14
C THR A 836 6.03 0.77 -30.40
N ALA A 837 6.82 1.24 -29.43
CA ALA A 837 7.62 2.46 -29.52
C ALA A 837 8.96 2.29 -30.27
N LEU A 838 9.33 1.07 -30.68
CA LEU A 838 10.59 0.82 -31.39
C LEU A 838 10.55 1.40 -32.83
N SER A 839 11.65 2.04 -33.22
CA SER A 839 11.85 2.50 -34.61
C SER A 839 12.11 1.32 -35.56
N ILE A 840 12.06 1.57 -36.87
CA ILE A 840 12.39 0.56 -37.90
C ILE A 840 13.79 -0.01 -37.67
N ASP A 841 14.76 0.86 -37.34
CA ASP A 841 16.13 0.42 -37.08
C ASP A 841 16.27 -0.35 -35.76
N ASP A 842 15.52 -0.01 -34.72
CA ASP A 842 15.53 -0.76 -33.47
C ASP A 842 14.89 -2.14 -33.63
N LEU A 843 13.85 -2.26 -34.46
CA LEU A 843 13.28 -3.55 -34.86
C LEU A 843 14.28 -4.38 -35.68
N LYS A 844 15.01 -3.76 -36.61
CA LYS A 844 16.10 -4.43 -37.37
C LYS A 844 17.23 -4.88 -36.44
N ARG A 845 17.56 -4.12 -35.39
CA ARG A 845 18.53 -4.53 -34.34
C ARG A 845 18.00 -5.69 -33.52
N LEU A 846 16.75 -5.60 -33.02
CA LEU A 846 16.10 -6.66 -32.26
C LEU A 846 16.04 -7.99 -33.03
N ALA A 847 15.79 -7.89 -34.34
CA ALA A 847 15.74 -9.01 -35.27
C ALA A 847 17.09 -9.74 -35.44
N VAL A 848 18.22 -9.07 -35.20
CA VAL A 848 19.57 -9.63 -35.38
C VAL A 848 20.42 -9.65 -34.11
N ALA A 849 19.84 -9.25 -32.98
CA ALA A 849 20.49 -9.28 -31.66
C ALA A 849 20.84 -10.71 -31.26
N GLU A 850 19.99 -11.67 -31.64
CA GLU A 850 20.19 -13.11 -31.50
C GLU A 850 19.57 -13.86 -32.69
N ARG A 851 19.86 -15.15 -32.83
CA ARG A 851 19.26 -15.97 -33.90
C ARG A 851 17.77 -16.16 -33.61
N ARG A 852 16.92 -15.58 -34.45
CA ARG A 852 15.45 -15.69 -34.37
C ARG A 852 14.92 -16.87 -35.17
N SER A 853 13.80 -17.45 -34.74
CA SER A 853 13.07 -18.41 -35.56
C SER A 853 12.51 -17.74 -36.82
N PRO A 854 12.26 -18.50 -37.91
CA PRO A 854 11.65 -17.95 -39.12
C PRO A 854 10.32 -17.22 -38.85
N ALA A 855 9.48 -17.74 -37.94
CA ALA A 855 8.19 -17.11 -37.60
C ALA A 855 8.34 -15.80 -36.80
N GLU A 856 9.25 -15.74 -35.82
CA GLU A 856 9.55 -14.51 -35.09
C GLU A 856 10.11 -13.44 -36.04
N LEU A 857 11.06 -13.82 -36.91
CA LEU A 857 11.64 -12.89 -37.87
C LEU A 857 10.61 -12.40 -38.88
N GLY A 858 9.70 -13.27 -39.35
CA GLY A 858 8.56 -12.88 -40.18
C GLY A 858 7.62 -11.88 -39.49
N SER A 859 7.36 -12.04 -38.19
CA SER A 859 6.52 -11.11 -37.43
C SER A 859 7.15 -9.71 -37.25
N LEU A 860 8.47 -9.65 -37.05
CA LEU A 860 9.21 -8.39 -36.98
C LEU A 860 9.29 -7.71 -38.35
N VAL A 861 9.49 -8.48 -39.44
CA VAL A 861 9.46 -7.94 -40.81
C VAL A 861 8.09 -7.34 -41.12
N LYS A 862 6.99 -8.00 -40.76
CA LYS A 862 5.64 -7.43 -40.94
C LYS A 862 5.50 -6.07 -40.26
N ARG A 863 5.95 -5.96 -39.00
CA ARG A 863 5.90 -4.69 -38.28
C ARG A 863 6.74 -3.60 -38.94
N ILE A 864 7.91 -3.95 -39.47
CA ILE A 864 8.76 -3.04 -40.25
C ILE A 864 8.02 -2.59 -41.51
N ASP A 865 7.44 -3.52 -42.28
CA ASP A 865 6.70 -3.21 -43.51
C ASP A 865 5.50 -2.27 -43.21
N GLU A 866 4.79 -2.49 -42.09
CA GLU A 866 3.69 -1.63 -41.63
C GLU A 866 4.16 -0.20 -41.31
N LEU A 867 5.32 -0.05 -40.67
CA LEU A 867 5.90 1.25 -40.37
C LEU A 867 6.47 1.95 -41.62
N GLU A 868 7.00 1.19 -42.59
CA GLU A 868 7.54 1.74 -43.85
C GLU A 868 6.41 2.37 -44.71
N VAL A 869 5.19 1.81 -44.70
CA VAL A 869 4.04 2.37 -45.45
C VAL A 869 3.19 3.37 -44.64
N LEU A 870 3.44 3.51 -43.34
CA LEU A 870 2.66 4.37 -42.43
C LEU A 870 2.66 5.85 -42.87
N PRO A 871 3.78 6.46 -43.32
CA PRO A 871 3.78 7.85 -43.78
C PRO A 871 2.82 8.14 -44.94
N GLU A 872 2.78 7.26 -45.93
CA GLU A 872 1.88 7.40 -47.09
C GLU A 872 0.41 7.26 -46.67
N ARG A 873 0.11 6.28 -45.79
CA ARG A 873 -1.23 6.08 -45.24
C ARG A 873 -1.70 7.27 -44.41
N PHE A 874 -0.82 7.80 -43.57
CA PHE A 874 -1.11 8.98 -42.76
C PHE A 874 -1.36 10.22 -43.62
N ASN A 875 -0.52 10.47 -44.63
CA ASN A 875 -0.73 11.58 -45.57
C ASN A 875 -2.06 11.43 -46.32
N SER A 876 -2.38 10.22 -46.78
CA SER A 876 -3.66 9.93 -47.44
C SER A 876 -4.84 10.19 -46.50
N ALA A 877 -4.79 9.74 -45.25
CA ALA A 877 -5.85 9.98 -44.27
C ALA A 877 -6.03 11.47 -43.97
N ARG A 878 -4.94 12.23 -43.86
CA ARG A 878 -4.96 13.68 -43.69
C ARG A 878 -5.61 14.37 -44.89
N ASP A 879 -5.27 13.98 -46.10
CA ASP A 879 -5.80 14.61 -47.32
C ASP A 879 -7.27 14.24 -47.54
N ILE A 880 -7.66 12.99 -47.23
CA ILE A 880 -9.07 12.55 -47.19
C ILE A 880 -9.85 13.38 -46.17
N ALA A 881 -9.32 13.61 -44.97
CA ALA A 881 -9.98 14.43 -43.95
C ALA A 881 -10.22 15.87 -44.43
N LYS A 882 -9.23 16.49 -45.08
CA LYS A 882 -9.36 17.85 -45.65
C LYS A 882 -10.41 17.93 -46.77
N VAL A 883 -10.54 16.87 -47.58
CA VAL A 883 -11.53 16.81 -48.66
C VAL A 883 -12.93 16.50 -48.11
N ALA A 884 -13.04 15.67 -47.07
CA ALA A 884 -14.31 15.25 -46.49
C ALA A 884 -15.02 16.40 -45.76
N ASP A 885 -14.31 17.15 -44.92
CA ASP A 885 -14.83 18.34 -44.24
C ASP A 885 -13.68 19.26 -43.84
N LEU A 886 -13.44 20.27 -44.67
CA LEU A 886 -12.33 21.22 -44.49
C LEU A 886 -12.50 22.08 -43.23
N ASP A 887 -13.72 22.43 -42.86
CA ASP A 887 -13.99 23.33 -41.72
C ASP A 887 -13.85 22.58 -40.39
N ALA A 888 -14.34 21.34 -40.31
CA ALA A 888 -14.11 20.47 -39.16
C ALA A 888 -12.62 20.17 -38.99
N TYR A 889 -11.90 19.86 -40.07
CA TYR A 889 -10.44 19.68 -40.03
C TYR A 889 -9.73 20.95 -39.53
N LYS A 890 -10.06 22.14 -40.07
CA LYS A 890 -9.47 23.42 -39.65
C LYS A 890 -9.75 23.72 -38.18
N LYS A 891 -10.95 23.43 -37.70
CA LYS A 891 -11.33 23.59 -36.28
C LYS A 891 -10.47 22.72 -35.38
N GLY A 892 -10.35 21.43 -35.70
CA GLY A 892 -9.50 20.50 -34.95
C GLY A 892 -8.02 20.85 -35.01
N TYR A 893 -7.54 21.22 -36.19
CA TYR A 893 -6.17 21.67 -36.40
C TYR A 893 -5.83 22.95 -35.62
N SER A 894 -6.79 23.86 -35.46
CA SER A 894 -6.59 25.10 -34.69
C SER A 894 -6.51 24.83 -33.18
N SER A 895 -7.34 23.90 -32.66
CA SER A 895 -7.28 23.54 -31.24
C SER A 895 -6.00 22.74 -30.93
N GLY A 896 -5.69 21.73 -31.74
CA GLY A 896 -4.56 20.83 -31.53
C GLY A 896 -4.58 20.14 -30.16
N ASN A 897 -5.78 19.93 -29.61
CA ASN A 897 -6.00 19.21 -28.35
C ASN A 897 -6.68 17.85 -28.62
N PRO A 898 -5.93 16.74 -28.57
CA PRO A 898 -6.45 15.40 -28.80
C PRO A 898 -6.91 14.66 -27.53
N GLU A 899 -6.99 15.30 -26.36
CA GLU A 899 -7.29 14.63 -25.07
C GLU A 899 -8.59 13.83 -25.05
N SER A 900 -9.61 14.27 -25.81
CA SER A 900 -10.90 13.57 -25.90
C SER A 900 -10.91 12.42 -26.91
N ILE A 901 -9.82 12.17 -27.64
CA ILE A 901 -9.75 11.15 -28.68
C ILE A 901 -9.53 9.78 -28.03
N ALA A 902 -10.47 8.86 -28.22
CA ALA A 902 -10.36 7.50 -27.67
C ALA A 902 -9.06 6.82 -28.13
N GLY A 903 -8.27 6.31 -27.18
CA GLY A 903 -6.96 5.70 -27.45
C GLY A 903 -5.78 6.69 -27.48
N PHE A 904 -6.02 7.99 -27.38
CA PHE A 904 -4.97 8.98 -27.21
C PHE A 904 -4.34 8.91 -25.81
N SER A 905 -3.02 9.01 -25.77
CA SER A 905 -2.25 9.28 -24.56
C SER A 905 -1.10 10.23 -24.94
N PRO A 906 -0.73 11.19 -24.07
CA PRO A 906 0.44 12.04 -24.31
C PRO A 906 1.75 11.24 -24.41
N THR A 907 1.76 9.98 -23.96
CA THR A 907 2.92 9.09 -24.02
C THR A 907 3.14 8.40 -25.37
N LEU A 908 2.17 8.44 -26.29
CA LEU A 908 2.29 7.79 -27.61
C LEU A 908 3.44 8.40 -28.43
N THR A 909 4.19 7.58 -29.17
CA THR A 909 5.20 8.02 -30.15
C THR A 909 4.55 8.67 -31.38
N LEU A 910 5.36 9.33 -32.23
CA LEU A 910 4.83 9.90 -33.49
C LEU A 910 4.21 8.83 -34.41
N ASN A 911 4.79 7.64 -34.45
CA ASN A 911 4.24 6.52 -35.23
C ASN A 911 2.92 6.02 -34.64
N GLU A 912 2.83 5.86 -33.32
CA GLU A 912 1.58 5.45 -32.66
C GLU A 912 0.47 6.51 -32.80
N LEU A 913 0.82 7.80 -32.77
CA LEU A 913 -0.12 8.90 -33.04
C LEU A 913 -0.61 8.89 -34.49
N ALA A 914 0.25 8.53 -35.45
CA ALA A 914 -0.16 8.35 -36.84
C ALA A 914 -1.05 7.13 -37.03
N GLU A 915 -0.75 6.01 -36.38
CA GLU A 915 -1.61 4.83 -36.35
C GLU A 915 -2.99 5.15 -35.77
N LEU A 916 -3.02 5.96 -34.70
CA LEU A 916 -4.26 6.46 -34.11
C LEU A 916 -5.05 7.36 -35.09
N ALA A 917 -4.36 8.19 -35.87
CA ALA A 917 -4.96 9.09 -36.85
C ALA A 917 -5.55 8.36 -38.05
N ILE A 918 -4.97 7.23 -38.47
CA ILE A 918 -5.49 6.40 -39.59
C ILE A 918 -6.53 5.36 -39.15
N THR A 919 -6.91 5.34 -37.87
CA THR A 919 -7.91 4.40 -37.37
C THR A 919 -9.25 4.63 -38.07
N ARG A 920 -9.91 3.55 -38.51
CA ARG A 920 -11.18 3.63 -39.26
C ARG A 920 -12.25 4.33 -38.41
N GLY A 921 -12.94 5.30 -39.00
CA GLY A 921 -14.01 6.06 -38.34
C GLY A 921 -13.54 7.35 -37.65
N ARG A 922 -12.27 7.74 -37.78
CA ARG A 922 -11.80 9.06 -37.32
C ARG A 922 -12.46 10.19 -38.09
N THR A 923 -12.92 11.19 -37.36
CA THR A 923 -13.54 12.40 -37.93
C THR A 923 -12.46 13.36 -38.45
N PRO A 924 -12.78 14.22 -39.44
CA PRO A 924 -11.85 15.25 -39.91
C PRO A 924 -11.33 16.18 -38.80
N GLU A 925 -12.16 16.50 -37.79
CA GLU A 925 -11.77 17.30 -36.62
C GLU A 925 -10.71 16.57 -35.76
N GLU A 926 -10.92 15.29 -35.43
CA GLU A 926 -9.94 14.50 -34.66
C GLU A 926 -8.61 14.33 -35.41
N VAL A 927 -8.66 14.09 -36.73
CA VAL A 927 -7.44 14.01 -37.56
C VAL A 927 -6.69 15.34 -37.54
N GLY A 928 -7.41 16.48 -37.65
CA GLY A 928 -6.83 17.81 -37.50
C GLY A 928 -6.14 18.03 -36.14
N GLN A 929 -6.77 17.60 -35.04
CA GLN A 929 -6.22 17.69 -33.69
C GLN A 929 -4.92 16.90 -33.52
N LEU A 930 -4.90 15.65 -33.99
CA LEU A 930 -3.72 14.78 -33.91
C LEU A 930 -2.55 15.32 -34.74
N VAL A 931 -2.82 15.75 -35.99
CA VAL A 931 -1.79 16.36 -36.85
C VAL A 931 -1.16 17.57 -36.16
N LYS A 932 -1.97 18.49 -35.61
CA LYS A 932 -1.43 19.67 -34.94
C LYS A 932 -0.66 19.33 -33.67
N TYR A 933 -1.14 18.36 -32.90
CA TYR A 933 -0.46 17.89 -31.70
C TYR A 933 0.93 17.31 -32.03
N MET A 934 1.01 16.46 -33.06
CA MET A 934 2.26 15.86 -33.54
C MET A 934 3.24 16.92 -34.03
N GLU A 935 2.79 17.92 -34.81
CA GLU A 935 3.61 19.07 -35.22
C GLU A 935 4.18 19.81 -34.01
N ARG A 936 3.32 20.20 -33.06
CA ARG A 936 3.73 20.92 -31.82
C ARG A 936 4.77 20.11 -31.05
N ARG A 937 4.53 18.81 -30.88
CA ARG A 937 5.47 17.90 -30.18
C ARG A 937 6.85 17.91 -30.84
N ARG A 938 6.92 17.78 -32.16
CA ARG A 938 8.20 17.76 -32.90
C ARG A 938 8.93 19.10 -32.82
N ILE A 939 8.19 20.21 -32.87
CA ILE A 939 8.72 21.56 -32.70
C ILE A 939 9.30 21.73 -31.29
N THR A 940 8.56 21.34 -30.24
CA THR A 940 9.00 21.43 -28.84
C THR A 940 10.28 20.63 -28.59
N VAL A 941 10.37 19.39 -29.10
CA VAL A 941 11.58 18.56 -28.99
C VAL A 941 12.77 19.23 -29.68
N SER A 942 12.54 19.80 -30.87
CA SER A 942 13.58 20.50 -31.66
C SER A 942 14.08 21.76 -30.95
N GLN A 943 13.18 22.53 -30.32
CA GLN A 943 13.52 23.73 -29.57
C GLN A 943 14.34 23.39 -28.31
N GLU A 944 13.98 22.33 -27.59
CA GLU A 944 14.74 21.89 -26.41
C GLU A 944 16.13 21.39 -26.78
N ASN A 945 16.23 20.56 -27.82
CA ASN A 945 17.51 20.09 -28.34
C ASN A 945 18.40 21.28 -28.73
N PHE A 946 17.84 22.26 -29.45
CA PHE A 946 18.58 23.47 -29.80
C PHE A 946 18.97 24.31 -28.57
N ARG A 947 18.11 24.43 -27.54
CA ARG A 947 18.42 25.17 -26.31
C ARG A 947 19.67 24.62 -25.64
N VAL A 948 19.76 23.29 -25.52
CA VAL A 948 20.93 22.61 -24.94
C VAL A 948 22.18 22.85 -25.79
N PHE A 949 22.08 22.60 -27.10
CA PHE A 949 23.18 22.86 -28.03
C PHE A 949 23.66 24.32 -27.98
N SER A 950 22.73 25.28 -28.00
CA SER A 950 23.02 26.72 -27.95
C SER A 950 23.75 27.10 -26.67
N ALA A 951 23.36 26.54 -25.52
CA ALA A 951 24.06 26.75 -24.26
C ALA A 951 25.50 26.22 -24.30
N GLU A 952 25.71 25.01 -24.83
CA GLU A 952 27.05 24.41 -24.99
C GLU A 952 27.94 25.22 -25.96
N ILE A 953 27.39 25.64 -27.10
CA ILE A 953 28.11 26.48 -28.07
C ILE A 953 28.45 27.85 -27.49
N THR A 954 27.52 28.46 -26.73
CA THR A 954 27.74 29.75 -26.08
C THR A 954 28.81 29.63 -24.99
N ALA A 955 28.78 28.55 -24.20
CA ALA A 955 29.80 28.27 -23.19
C ALA A 955 31.19 28.03 -23.83
N ALA A 956 31.24 27.45 -25.02
CA ALA A 956 32.45 27.34 -25.81
C ALA A 956 32.90 28.67 -26.46
N GLY A 957 32.16 29.76 -26.29
CA GLY A 957 32.46 31.08 -26.86
C GLY A 957 32.07 31.25 -28.33
N GLY A 958 31.23 30.35 -28.87
CA GLY A 958 30.70 30.41 -30.23
C GLY A 958 29.33 31.08 -30.34
N LYS A 959 28.82 31.21 -31.56
CA LYS A 959 27.45 31.69 -31.86
C LYS A 959 26.63 30.58 -32.51
N ALA A 960 25.50 30.23 -31.91
CA ALA A 960 24.55 29.25 -32.45
C ALA A 960 23.41 29.92 -33.24
N THR A 961 22.97 29.28 -34.32
CA THR A 961 21.81 29.64 -35.14
C THR A 961 20.90 28.41 -35.26
N ALA A 962 19.65 28.53 -34.80
CA ALA A 962 18.69 27.44 -34.79
C ALA A 962 18.37 27.01 -36.21
N LEU A 963 18.72 25.79 -36.60
CA LEU A 963 18.32 25.18 -37.86
C LEU A 963 17.95 23.70 -37.64
N PRO A 964 17.11 23.37 -36.65
CA PRO A 964 16.83 21.98 -36.36
C PRO A 964 15.93 21.39 -37.45
N GLN A 965 16.35 20.29 -38.05
CA GLN A 965 15.62 19.57 -39.08
C GLN A 965 14.23 19.15 -38.61
N GLY A 966 14.04 18.87 -37.31
CA GLY A 966 12.73 18.51 -36.76
C GLY A 966 11.70 19.64 -36.87
N PHE A 967 12.14 20.90 -36.92
CA PHE A 967 11.27 22.04 -37.20
C PHE A 967 10.80 22.04 -38.65
N TYR A 968 11.73 21.87 -39.61
CA TYR A 968 11.42 21.72 -41.04
C TYR A 968 10.50 20.52 -41.30
N LEU A 969 10.89 19.35 -40.81
CA LEU A 969 10.18 18.11 -41.04
C LEU A 969 8.82 18.08 -40.35
N SER A 970 8.57 18.90 -39.32
CA SER A 970 7.22 19.06 -38.76
C SER A 970 6.21 19.54 -39.82
N GLN A 971 6.66 20.29 -40.82
CA GLN A 971 5.82 20.83 -41.90
C GLN A 971 5.99 20.06 -43.21
N ALA A 972 7.20 19.59 -43.51
CA ALA A 972 7.51 18.94 -44.78
C ALA A 972 7.22 17.43 -44.79
N SER A 973 7.55 16.71 -43.71
CA SER A 973 7.36 15.26 -43.61
C SER A 973 7.32 14.81 -42.15
N LEU A 974 6.11 14.85 -41.56
CA LEU A 974 5.90 14.75 -40.12
C LEU A 974 6.38 13.43 -39.50
N LEU A 975 6.39 12.35 -40.27
CA LEU A 975 6.83 11.01 -39.87
C LEU A 975 8.23 10.63 -40.40
N SER A 976 8.92 11.54 -41.09
CA SER A 976 10.31 11.29 -41.53
C SER A 976 11.24 11.05 -40.34
N GLU A 977 12.07 10.01 -40.41
CA GLU A 977 13.12 9.72 -39.42
C GLU A 977 14.29 10.72 -39.46
N GLY A 978 14.40 11.54 -40.52
CA GLY A 978 15.40 12.61 -40.65
C GLY A 978 15.96 12.77 -42.07
N GLU A 979 16.42 13.98 -42.40
CA GLU A 979 17.10 14.32 -43.67
C GLU A 979 18.55 14.77 -43.45
N CYS A 980 19.21 14.21 -42.42
CA CYS A 980 20.50 14.68 -41.95
C CYS A 980 21.64 14.49 -42.96
N ALA A 981 21.59 13.45 -43.78
CA ALA A 981 22.61 13.18 -44.79
C ALA A 981 22.54 14.19 -45.93
N ALA A 982 21.32 14.47 -46.40
CA ALA A 982 21.05 15.51 -47.39
C ALA A 982 21.40 16.89 -46.85
N LEU A 983 20.85 17.28 -45.70
CA LEU A 983 21.08 18.60 -45.10
C LEU A 983 22.56 18.89 -44.85
N SER A 984 23.34 17.90 -44.39
CA SER A 984 24.78 18.07 -44.16
C SER A 984 25.57 18.24 -45.45
N ASN A 985 25.29 17.45 -46.48
CA ASN A 985 25.96 17.55 -47.79
C ASN A 985 25.57 18.84 -48.53
N VAL A 986 24.29 19.23 -48.49
CA VAL A 986 23.82 20.48 -49.09
C VAL A 986 24.41 21.69 -48.35
N MET A 987 24.50 21.65 -47.02
CA MET A 987 25.19 22.69 -46.25
C MET A 987 26.67 22.77 -46.59
N ALA A 988 27.35 21.63 -46.77
CA ALA A 988 28.75 21.57 -47.21
C ALA A 988 28.93 22.22 -48.60
N ALA A 989 28.05 21.88 -49.56
CA ALA A 989 28.04 22.45 -50.91
C ALA A 989 27.74 23.96 -50.91
N ALA A 990 26.69 24.37 -50.20
CA ALA A 990 26.27 25.76 -50.10
C ALA A 990 27.36 26.62 -49.43
N THR A 991 28.02 26.11 -48.39
CA THR A 991 29.13 26.82 -47.74
C THR A 991 30.38 26.86 -48.61
N HIS A 992 30.63 25.81 -49.42
CA HIS A 992 31.70 25.83 -50.42
C HIS A 992 31.46 26.92 -51.48
N ALA A 993 30.20 27.14 -51.89
CA ALA A 993 29.79 28.16 -52.84
C ALA A 993 29.56 29.56 -52.24
N GLY A 994 29.68 29.74 -50.93
CA GLY A 994 29.35 31.01 -50.24
C GLY A 994 27.86 31.38 -50.25
N LYS A 995 26.98 30.37 -50.38
CA LYS A 995 25.52 30.48 -50.52
C LYS A 995 24.74 29.83 -49.37
N GLN A 996 25.39 29.58 -48.23
CA GLN A 996 24.77 28.96 -47.05
C GLN A 996 23.55 29.74 -46.53
N ASP A 997 23.54 31.06 -46.60
CA ASP A 997 22.41 31.86 -46.13
C ASP A 997 21.20 31.76 -47.08
N THR A 998 21.43 31.63 -48.39
CA THR A 998 20.37 31.33 -49.37
C THR A 998 19.77 29.96 -49.13
N PHE A 999 20.60 28.95 -48.84
CA PHE A 999 20.11 27.62 -48.46
C PHE A 999 19.23 27.68 -47.21
N ILE A 1000 19.68 28.39 -46.16
CA ILE A 1000 18.93 28.56 -44.92
C ILE A 1000 17.57 29.23 -45.18
N LYS A 1001 17.54 30.30 -45.97
CA LYS A 1001 16.29 30.98 -46.35
C LYS A 1001 15.35 30.05 -47.10
N ASN A 1002 15.86 29.29 -48.06
CA ASN A 1002 15.07 28.33 -48.84
C ASN A 1002 14.51 27.22 -47.94
N LEU A 1003 15.30 26.71 -47.00
CA LEU A 1003 14.85 25.72 -46.03
C LEU A 1003 13.69 26.25 -45.19
N TYR A 1004 13.75 27.50 -44.71
CA TYR A 1004 12.62 28.13 -44.01
C TYR A 1004 11.41 28.41 -44.91
N ALA A 1005 11.63 28.96 -46.10
CA ALA A 1005 10.56 29.23 -47.06
C ALA A 1005 9.82 27.94 -47.47
N SER A 1006 10.54 26.82 -47.53
CA SER A 1006 9.96 25.51 -47.80
C SER A 1006 9.09 24.97 -46.66
N MET A 1007 9.04 25.61 -45.48
CA MET A 1007 8.13 25.23 -44.39
C MET A 1007 6.72 25.81 -44.54
N ASP A 1008 6.52 26.78 -45.45
CA ASP A 1008 5.20 27.32 -45.74
C ASP A 1008 4.26 26.22 -46.25
N SER A 1009 2.98 26.29 -45.86
CA SER A 1009 1.93 25.43 -46.42
C SER A 1009 1.45 26.02 -47.74
N PRO A 1010 1.75 25.42 -48.91
CA PRO A 1010 1.23 25.92 -50.18
C PRO A 1010 -0.28 25.66 -50.29
N LEU A 1011 -0.99 26.50 -51.06
CA LEU A 1011 -2.39 26.25 -51.41
C LEU A 1011 -2.51 24.92 -52.18
N SER A 1012 -3.58 24.18 -51.90
CA SER A 1012 -3.91 22.96 -52.65
C SER A 1012 -4.30 23.26 -54.10
N VAL A 1013 -4.29 22.25 -54.96
CA VAL A 1013 -4.71 22.39 -56.37
C VAL A 1013 -6.13 22.94 -56.48
N ASN A 1014 -7.04 22.52 -55.59
CA ASN A 1014 -8.41 23.01 -55.57
C ASN A 1014 -8.49 24.46 -55.10
N GLU A 1015 -7.76 24.84 -54.05
CA GLU A 1015 -7.68 26.23 -53.58
C GLU A 1015 -7.07 27.16 -54.63
N ILE A 1016 -6.07 26.70 -55.38
CA ILE A 1016 -5.48 27.44 -56.51
C ILE A 1016 -6.49 27.57 -57.65
N ASN A 1017 -7.26 26.52 -57.95
CA ASN A 1017 -8.29 26.56 -58.99
C ASN A 1017 -9.46 27.47 -58.61
N ASP A 1018 -9.84 27.51 -57.33
CA ASP A 1018 -10.86 28.43 -56.82
C ASP A 1018 -10.33 29.86 -56.76
N LEU A 1019 -9.09 30.07 -56.32
CA LEU A 1019 -8.44 31.36 -56.37
C LEU A 1019 -8.31 31.86 -57.80
N ARG A 1020 -8.05 30.98 -58.78
CA ARG A 1020 -7.96 31.35 -60.20
C ARG A 1020 -9.27 31.89 -60.77
N LYS A 1021 -10.42 31.52 -60.19
CA LYS A 1021 -11.73 32.06 -60.58
C LYS A 1021 -11.94 33.49 -60.07
N ILE A 1022 -11.19 33.90 -59.03
CA ILE A 1022 -11.37 35.17 -58.31
C ILE A 1022 -10.22 36.15 -58.59
N ASP A 1023 -8.98 35.67 -58.63
CA ASP A 1023 -7.73 36.41 -58.83
C ASP A 1023 -6.69 35.53 -59.58
N PRO A 1024 -6.71 35.56 -60.94
CA PRO A 1024 -5.84 34.72 -61.77
C PRO A 1024 -4.34 34.99 -61.59
N ASP A 1025 -3.95 36.24 -61.32
CA ASP A 1025 -2.55 36.65 -61.17
C ASP A 1025 -1.99 36.11 -59.85
N LYS A 1026 -2.75 36.27 -58.75
CA LYS A 1026 -2.39 35.68 -57.45
C LYS A 1026 -2.39 34.16 -57.50
N ALA A 1027 -3.35 33.52 -58.19
CA ALA A 1027 -3.35 32.07 -58.38
C ALA A 1027 -2.10 31.57 -59.13
N THR A 1028 -1.60 32.34 -60.10
CA THR A 1028 -0.37 32.01 -60.84
C THR A 1028 0.88 32.17 -59.96
N LEU A 1029 0.89 33.17 -59.07
CA LEU A 1029 1.97 33.34 -58.08
C LEU A 1029 1.98 32.19 -57.06
N GLU A 1030 0.81 31.86 -56.50
CA GLU A 1030 0.65 30.77 -55.53
C GLU A 1030 0.95 29.41 -56.15
N GLN A 1031 0.60 29.19 -57.43
CA GLN A 1031 1.01 27.98 -58.15
C GLN A 1031 2.53 27.88 -58.29
N ARG A 1032 3.22 28.97 -58.65
CA ARG A 1032 4.69 28.99 -58.74
C ARG A 1032 5.33 28.77 -57.36
N LYS A 1033 4.79 29.38 -56.32
CA LYS A 1033 5.23 29.18 -54.93
C LYS A 1033 5.08 27.71 -54.52
N ALA A 1034 3.91 27.11 -54.77
CA ALA A 1034 3.65 25.69 -54.49
C ALA A 1034 4.61 24.77 -55.25
N GLN A 1035 4.88 25.03 -56.54
CA GLN A 1035 5.83 24.28 -57.34
C GLN A 1035 7.26 24.36 -56.79
N LYS A 1036 7.71 25.54 -56.37
CA LYS A 1036 9.05 25.73 -55.79
C LYS A 1036 9.19 25.05 -54.42
N ILE A 1037 8.18 25.18 -53.54
CA ILE A 1037 8.19 24.55 -52.21
C ILE A 1037 8.20 23.03 -52.33
N ASN A 1038 7.28 22.46 -53.13
CA ASN A 1038 7.22 21.02 -53.31
C ASN A 1038 8.48 20.51 -54.02
N GLY A 1039 8.97 21.21 -55.04
CA GLY A 1039 10.22 20.87 -55.72
C GLY A 1039 11.45 20.90 -54.81
N PHE A 1040 11.51 21.82 -53.83
CA PHE A 1040 12.57 21.83 -52.82
C PHE A 1040 12.47 20.62 -51.89
N ARG A 1041 11.27 20.33 -51.36
CA ARG A 1041 11.03 19.20 -50.45
C ARG A 1041 11.32 17.86 -51.13
N ASP A 1042 10.82 17.66 -52.35
CA ASP A 1042 10.99 16.43 -53.12
C ASP A 1042 12.47 16.17 -53.43
N LYS A 1043 13.22 17.20 -53.85
CA LYS A 1043 14.66 17.09 -54.11
C LYS A 1043 15.44 16.77 -52.84
N LEU A 1044 15.11 17.40 -51.71
CA LEU A 1044 15.80 17.16 -50.45
C LEU A 1044 15.54 15.73 -49.94
N GLY A 1045 14.30 15.23 -50.05
CA GLY A 1045 13.95 13.85 -49.76
C GLY A 1045 14.67 12.84 -50.65
N GLN A 1046 14.68 13.04 -51.97
CA GLN A 1046 15.41 12.17 -52.90
C GLN A 1046 16.92 12.17 -52.64
N LEU A 1047 17.49 13.32 -52.28
CA LEU A 1047 18.89 13.40 -51.86
C LEU A 1047 19.14 12.62 -50.57
N GLN A 1048 18.19 12.62 -49.63
CA GLN A 1048 18.31 11.84 -48.40
C GLN A 1048 18.33 10.34 -48.69
N ASP A 1049 17.53 9.86 -49.64
CA ASP A 1049 17.52 8.45 -50.05
C ASP A 1049 18.87 8.00 -50.63
N ILE A 1050 19.47 8.86 -51.47
CA ILE A 1050 20.79 8.61 -52.08
C ILE A 1050 21.89 8.69 -51.01
N LEU A 1051 21.96 9.81 -50.30
CA LEU A 1051 23.07 10.15 -49.41
C LEU A 1051 22.98 9.47 -48.05
N GLY A 1052 21.80 8.99 -47.65
CA GLY A 1052 21.63 8.19 -46.43
C GLY A 1052 22.49 6.93 -46.47
N THR A 1053 22.64 6.31 -47.64
CA THR A 1053 23.54 5.16 -47.83
C THR A 1053 24.92 5.56 -48.37
N ASN A 1054 25.02 6.67 -49.10
CA ASN A 1054 26.26 7.17 -49.69
C ASN A 1054 26.74 8.53 -49.13
N PHE A 1055 26.78 8.68 -47.80
CA PHE A 1055 27.03 9.98 -47.15
C PHE A 1055 28.36 10.64 -47.52
N HIS A 1056 29.40 9.85 -47.77
CA HIS A 1056 30.74 10.32 -48.12
C HIS A 1056 30.97 10.42 -49.64
N ASN A 1057 29.91 10.35 -50.44
CA ASN A 1057 29.95 10.56 -51.90
C ASN A 1057 30.91 9.62 -52.65
N GLY A 1058 30.95 8.33 -52.28
CA GLY A 1058 31.86 7.34 -52.87
C GLY A 1058 33.32 7.43 -52.42
N VAL A 1059 33.68 8.46 -51.65
CA VAL A 1059 35.03 8.63 -51.09
C VAL A 1059 35.25 7.66 -49.91
N GLN A 1060 36.43 7.05 -49.86
CA GLN A 1060 36.80 6.18 -48.74
C GLN A 1060 36.90 6.99 -47.43
N ALA A 1061 35.95 6.76 -46.52
CA ALA A 1061 35.93 7.40 -45.22
C ALA A 1061 36.94 6.77 -44.25
N ARG A 1062 37.56 7.61 -43.42
CA ARG A 1062 38.49 7.20 -42.36
C ARG A 1062 37.82 7.33 -41.00
N GLN A 1063 37.86 6.28 -40.18
CA GLN A 1063 37.35 6.31 -38.80
C GLN A 1063 38.44 6.84 -37.87
N VAL A 1064 38.15 7.90 -37.13
CA VAL A 1064 39.10 8.54 -36.22
C VAL A 1064 38.44 9.05 -34.94
N PRO A 1065 39.21 9.21 -33.84
CA PRO A 1065 38.76 9.94 -32.66
C PRO A 1065 38.28 11.36 -32.99
N TYR A 1066 37.30 11.87 -32.25
CA TYR A 1066 36.77 13.22 -32.44
C TYR A 1066 37.85 14.32 -32.34
N THR A 1067 38.93 14.08 -31.59
CA THR A 1067 40.08 15.00 -31.45
C THR A 1067 40.83 15.21 -32.77
N ASP A 1068 40.87 14.20 -33.64
CA ASP A 1068 41.58 14.27 -34.92
C ASP A 1068 40.86 15.16 -35.94
N ILE A 1069 39.53 15.31 -35.80
CA ILE A 1069 38.71 16.18 -36.64
C ILE A 1069 39.20 17.62 -36.53
N LEU A 1070 39.41 18.10 -35.30
CA LEU A 1070 39.93 19.45 -35.07
C LEU A 1070 41.37 19.58 -35.56
N THR A 1071 42.22 18.61 -35.26
CA THR A 1071 43.63 18.63 -35.67
C THR A 1071 43.78 18.78 -37.18
N GLU A 1072 42.95 18.06 -37.96
CA GLU A 1072 42.94 18.22 -39.42
C GLU A 1072 42.45 19.61 -39.86
N LEU A 1073 41.37 20.13 -39.26
CA LEU A 1073 40.86 21.45 -39.62
C LEU A 1073 41.86 22.56 -39.24
N ALA A 1074 42.49 22.48 -38.06
CA ALA A 1074 43.46 23.45 -37.57
C ALA A 1074 44.72 23.57 -38.42
N SER A 1075 45.22 22.42 -38.88
CA SER A 1075 46.40 22.35 -39.75
C SER A 1075 46.16 22.81 -41.20
N ALA A 1076 44.93 23.08 -41.59
CA ALA A 1076 44.63 23.52 -42.95
C ALA A 1076 45.14 24.93 -43.25
N ASN A 1077 45.82 25.07 -44.40
CA ASN A 1077 46.33 26.34 -44.93
C ASN A 1077 45.38 26.97 -45.98
N SER A 1078 44.32 26.25 -46.34
CA SER A 1078 43.24 26.69 -47.23
C SER A 1078 41.89 26.26 -46.63
N SER A 1079 40.80 26.86 -47.11
CA SER A 1079 39.47 26.48 -46.65
C SER A 1079 39.20 24.99 -46.89
N LYS A 1080 38.70 24.28 -45.87
CA LYS A 1080 38.48 22.83 -45.91
C LYS A 1080 37.17 22.48 -45.22
N THR A 1081 36.35 21.64 -45.86
CA THR A 1081 35.11 21.08 -45.29
C THR A 1081 35.27 19.58 -45.08
N LEU A 1082 34.83 19.10 -43.92
CA LEU A 1082 34.74 17.69 -43.57
C LEU A 1082 33.27 17.26 -43.47
N LEU A 1083 32.97 16.12 -44.07
CA LEU A 1083 31.75 15.35 -43.79
C LEU A 1083 32.06 14.39 -42.64
N ILE A 1084 31.24 14.40 -41.60
CA ILE A 1084 31.46 13.60 -40.39
C ILE A 1084 30.21 12.75 -40.13
N ARG A 1085 30.40 11.44 -39.99
CA ARG A 1085 29.32 10.47 -39.85
C ARG A 1085 29.51 9.61 -38.60
N GLY A 1086 28.41 9.42 -37.88
CA GLY A 1086 28.22 8.37 -36.89
C GLY A 1086 27.28 7.28 -37.45
N PRO A 1087 26.96 6.22 -36.68
CA PRO A 1087 26.16 5.10 -37.17
C PRO A 1087 24.80 5.46 -37.81
N ASP A 1088 24.11 6.45 -37.23
CA ASP A 1088 22.73 6.81 -37.59
C ASP A 1088 22.55 8.31 -37.92
N HIS A 1089 23.63 9.10 -37.93
CA HIS A 1089 23.55 10.55 -38.10
C HIS A 1089 24.78 11.11 -38.81
N GLY A 1090 24.62 12.21 -39.54
CA GLY A 1090 25.68 12.89 -40.27
C GLY A 1090 25.66 14.39 -40.00
N ILE A 1091 26.85 14.97 -39.91
CA ILE A 1091 27.09 16.39 -39.66
C ILE A 1091 28.21 16.92 -40.58
N THR A 1092 28.46 18.23 -40.58
CA THR A 1092 29.61 18.81 -41.28
C THR A 1092 30.33 19.87 -40.45
N ALA A 1093 31.65 19.96 -40.64
CA ALA A 1093 32.49 20.98 -40.04
C ALA A 1093 33.41 21.58 -41.11
N ARG A 1094 33.71 22.88 -41.02
CA ARG A 1094 34.56 23.59 -42.00
C ARG A 1094 35.46 24.61 -41.31
N ILE A 1095 36.64 24.80 -41.88
CA ILE A 1095 37.49 25.97 -41.66
C ILE A 1095 37.49 26.84 -42.92
N ILE A 1096 37.34 28.14 -42.75
CA ILE A 1096 37.43 29.17 -43.79
C ILE A 1096 38.73 29.92 -43.56
N VAL A 1097 39.57 30.00 -44.59
CA VAL A 1097 40.88 30.66 -44.54
C VAL A 1097 40.88 31.83 -45.53
N THR A 1098 40.80 33.05 -45.00
CA THR A 1098 40.72 34.28 -45.80
C THR A 1098 42.06 35.03 -45.73
N PRO A 1099 42.78 35.20 -46.86
CA PRO A 1099 44.01 35.99 -46.87
C PRO A 1099 43.70 37.48 -46.67
N TYR A 1100 44.52 38.18 -45.89
CA TYR A 1100 44.51 39.63 -45.76
C TYR A 1100 45.93 40.17 -45.76
N LYS A 1101 46.12 41.39 -46.26
CA LYS A 1101 47.41 42.08 -46.21
C LYS A 1101 47.58 42.75 -44.87
N GLU A 1102 48.71 42.51 -44.21
CA GLU A 1102 49.13 43.23 -43.03
C GLU A 1102 50.48 43.88 -43.28
N THR A 1103 50.55 45.19 -43.08
CA THR A 1103 51.78 45.97 -43.22
C THR A 1103 52.38 46.21 -41.85
N VAL A 1104 53.52 45.60 -41.57
CA VAL A 1104 54.29 45.82 -40.34
C VAL A 1104 55.65 46.39 -40.74
N ALA A 1105 56.01 47.57 -40.22
CA ALA A 1105 57.26 48.27 -40.53
C ALA A 1105 57.56 48.46 -42.03
N GLY A 1106 56.51 48.70 -42.85
CA GLY A 1106 56.65 48.93 -44.29
C GLY A 1106 56.75 47.66 -45.16
N ILE A 1107 56.69 46.47 -44.55
CA ILE A 1107 56.68 45.18 -45.25
C ILE A 1107 55.24 44.64 -45.31
N GLU A 1108 54.70 44.47 -46.52
CA GLU A 1108 53.41 43.78 -46.72
C GLU A 1108 53.60 42.27 -46.55
N THR A 1109 52.89 41.68 -45.59
CA THR A 1109 52.80 40.23 -45.40
C THR A 1109 51.36 39.76 -45.60
N ILE A 1110 51.17 38.64 -46.30
CA ILE A 1110 49.86 38.00 -46.41
C ILE A 1110 49.66 37.16 -45.14
N LYS A 1111 48.70 37.57 -44.31
CA LYS A 1111 48.23 36.78 -43.18
C LYS A 1111 46.90 36.13 -43.52
N HIS A 1112 46.52 35.11 -42.76
CA HIS A 1112 45.27 34.39 -42.97
C HIS A 1112 44.38 34.52 -41.73
N ARG A 1113 43.14 34.97 -41.93
CA ARG A 1113 42.09 34.91 -40.92
C ARG A 1113 41.40 33.55 -41.02
N LYS A 1114 41.27 32.85 -39.89
CA LYS A 1114 40.60 31.55 -39.78
C LYS A 1114 39.24 31.72 -39.11
N GLU A 1115 38.18 31.26 -39.76
CA GLU A 1115 36.84 31.18 -39.20
C GLU A 1115 36.37 29.73 -39.23
N TRP A 1116 35.61 29.32 -38.22
CA TRP A 1116 35.24 27.92 -38.01
C TRP A 1116 33.74 27.75 -38.04
N PHE A 1117 33.31 26.64 -38.61
CA PHE A 1117 31.92 26.32 -38.86
C PHE A 1117 31.65 24.88 -38.42
N TYR A 1118 30.53 24.69 -37.72
CA TYR A 1118 30.01 23.39 -37.32
C TYR A 1118 28.51 23.37 -37.57
N PHE A 1119 27.99 22.37 -38.26
CA PHE A 1119 26.56 22.23 -38.52
C PHE A 1119 26.11 20.82 -38.23
N ASP A 1120 25.16 20.73 -37.30
CA ASP A 1120 24.44 19.51 -36.97
C ASP A 1120 22.96 19.70 -37.33
N PRO A 1121 22.40 18.91 -38.27
CA PRO A 1121 21.01 19.03 -38.68
C PRO A 1121 20.00 18.88 -37.53
N ASN A 1122 20.31 18.22 -36.41
CA ASN A 1122 19.37 18.09 -35.28
C ASN A 1122 19.23 19.38 -34.46
N PHE A 1123 20.20 20.29 -34.56
CA PHE A 1123 20.26 21.49 -33.73
C PHE A 1123 20.35 22.76 -34.56
N GLY A 1124 21.41 22.86 -35.36
CA GLY A 1124 21.66 23.98 -36.25
C GLY A 1124 23.14 24.31 -36.45
N LYS A 1125 23.39 25.56 -36.85
CA LYS A 1125 24.72 26.05 -37.23
C LYS A 1125 25.41 26.72 -36.05
N ALA A 1126 26.69 26.45 -35.86
CA ALA A 1126 27.58 27.14 -34.94
C ALA A 1126 28.78 27.72 -35.67
N THR A 1127 29.19 28.92 -35.26
CA THR A 1127 30.35 29.63 -35.82
C THR A 1127 31.30 30.09 -34.72
N PHE A 1128 32.61 30.02 -35.00
CA PHE A 1128 33.66 30.38 -34.05
C PHE A 1128 34.79 31.16 -34.73
N THR A 1129 35.46 32.02 -33.98
CA THR A 1129 36.56 32.88 -34.49
C THR A 1129 37.94 32.41 -34.05
N THR A 1130 38.01 31.40 -33.17
CA THR A 1130 39.28 30.84 -32.68
C THR A 1130 39.26 29.32 -32.65
N GLU A 1131 40.45 28.71 -32.76
CA GLU A 1131 40.60 27.25 -32.65
C GLU A 1131 40.12 26.73 -31.28
N GLN A 1132 40.43 27.46 -30.20
CA GLN A 1132 40.06 27.04 -28.84
C GLN A 1132 38.54 26.97 -28.65
N GLN A 1133 37.79 27.92 -29.21
CA GLN A 1133 36.33 27.89 -29.16
C GLN A 1133 35.77 26.67 -29.92
N MET A 1134 36.30 26.39 -31.12
CA MET A 1134 35.92 25.19 -31.89
C MET A 1134 36.29 23.89 -31.13
N ARG A 1135 37.45 23.87 -30.46
CA ARG A 1135 37.89 22.74 -29.62
C ARG A 1135 36.93 22.47 -28.48
N SER A 1136 36.60 23.49 -27.70
CA SER A 1136 35.65 23.38 -26.60
C SER A 1136 34.26 22.97 -27.10
N ALA A 1137 33.84 23.45 -28.27
CA ALA A 1137 32.57 23.07 -28.87
C ALA A 1137 32.55 21.60 -29.26
N LEU A 1138 33.56 21.10 -29.99
CA LEU A 1138 33.65 19.68 -30.37
C LEU A 1138 33.79 18.76 -29.15
N GLU A 1139 34.54 19.19 -28.12
CA GLU A 1139 34.63 18.48 -26.84
C GLU A 1139 33.24 18.29 -26.22
N SER A 1140 32.45 19.36 -26.16
CA SER A 1140 31.10 19.30 -25.61
C SER A 1140 30.17 18.48 -26.51
N THR A 1141 30.09 18.77 -27.81
CA THR A 1141 29.05 18.20 -28.67
C THR A 1141 29.35 16.77 -29.12
N LEU A 1142 30.61 16.33 -29.08
CA LEU A 1142 31.01 14.97 -29.51
C LEU A 1142 31.50 14.09 -28.36
N ASN A 1143 31.96 14.63 -27.22
CA ASN A 1143 32.55 13.82 -26.14
C ASN A 1143 31.88 13.91 -24.76
N SER A 1144 31.71 15.09 -24.19
CA SER A 1144 31.36 15.24 -22.76
C SER A 1144 30.05 15.95 -22.47
N GLY A 1145 29.50 16.69 -23.45
CA GLY A 1145 28.27 17.45 -23.31
C GLY A 1145 27.00 16.63 -23.52
N ARG A 1146 25.86 17.28 -23.30
CA ARG A 1146 24.53 16.68 -23.40
C ARG A 1146 24.15 16.42 -24.87
N ALA A 1147 24.61 17.27 -25.80
CA ALA A 1147 24.34 17.13 -27.23
C ALA A 1147 24.89 15.82 -27.83
N LYS A 1148 25.99 15.27 -27.29
CA LYS A 1148 26.57 13.97 -27.71
C LYS A 1148 25.56 12.83 -27.69
N ASN A 1149 24.60 12.83 -26.76
CA ASN A 1149 23.64 11.74 -26.62
C ASN A 1149 22.71 11.57 -27.84
N LEU A 1150 22.66 12.58 -28.72
CA LEU A 1150 21.94 12.51 -30.00
C LEU A 1150 22.83 12.11 -31.18
N PHE A 1151 24.15 12.00 -30.98
CA PHE A 1151 25.11 11.65 -32.02
C PHE A 1151 25.99 10.47 -31.62
N LYS A 1152 25.48 9.26 -31.89
CA LYS A 1152 26.21 8.00 -31.65
C LYS A 1152 27.56 8.00 -32.36
N HIS A 1153 28.53 7.32 -31.74
CA HIS A 1153 29.88 7.14 -32.27
C HIS A 1153 30.14 5.68 -32.65
N TYR A 1154 31.24 5.43 -33.34
CA TYR A 1154 31.81 4.10 -33.54
C TYR A 1154 32.74 3.73 -32.38
N GLY A 1155 32.99 2.43 -32.20
CA GLY A 1155 33.92 1.89 -31.18
C GLY A 1155 33.33 1.76 -29.77
N ASP A 1156 33.95 0.90 -28.96
CA ASP A 1156 33.42 0.48 -27.64
C ASP A 1156 33.89 1.35 -26.46
N THR A 1157 34.72 2.39 -26.71
CA THR A 1157 35.36 3.18 -25.65
C THR A 1157 34.65 4.53 -25.46
N PRO A 1158 33.85 4.73 -24.39
CA PRO A 1158 32.96 5.90 -24.28
C PRO A 1158 33.67 7.26 -24.18
N ASN A 1159 34.91 7.26 -23.71
CA ASN A 1159 35.71 8.47 -23.44
C ASN A 1159 36.54 8.94 -24.64
N VAL A 1160 36.56 8.17 -25.74
CA VAL A 1160 37.26 8.51 -26.99
C VAL A 1160 36.35 8.17 -28.16
N PRO A 1161 35.24 8.91 -28.36
CA PRO A 1161 34.27 8.62 -29.40
C PRO A 1161 34.90 8.78 -30.79
N GLU A 1162 34.66 7.79 -31.65
CA GLU A 1162 35.19 7.76 -33.01
C GLU A 1162 34.11 8.02 -34.06
N TYR A 1163 34.49 8.72 -35.13
CA TYR A 1163 33.60 9.09 -36.24
C TYR A 1163 34.27 8.81 -37.57
N LYS A 1164 33.46 8.51 -38.59
CA LYS A 1164 33.94 8.38 -39.97
C LYS A 1164 33.95 9.75 -40.63
N ILE A 1165 35.07 10.13 -41.23
CA ILE A 1165 35.22 11.43 -41.88
C ILE A 1165 35.77 11.32 -43.30
N SER A 1166 35.39 12.27 -44.15
CA SER A 1166 35.99 12.50 -45.48
C SER A 1166 36.06 14.00 -45.77
N VAL A 1167 36.98 14.39 -46.66
CA VAL A 1167 37.02 15.76 -47.20
C VAL A 1167 35.90 15.89 -48.24
N PHE A 1168 35.15 16.99 -48.17
CA PHE A 1168 34.07 17.27 -49.12
C PHE A 1168 34.60 17.89 -50.41
N ASP A 1169 34.24 17.31 -51.55
CA ASP A 1169 34.43 17.88 -52.90
C ASP A 1169 33.07 17.94 -53.64
N PRO A 1170 32.70 19.10 -54.22
CA PRO A 1170 31.50 19.21 -55.05
C PRO A 1170 31.44 18.23 -56.23
N ALA A 1171 32.58 17.83 -56.81
CA ALA A 1171 32.62 16.88 -57.92
C ALA A 1171 32.11 15.50 -57.50
N ASP A 1172 32.55 14.99 -56.35
CA ASP A 1172 32.13 13.69 -55.83
C ASP A 1172 30.62 13.66 -55.50
N LEU A 1173 30.10 14.77 -54.98
CA LEU A 1173 28.67 14.94 -54.73
C LEU A 1173 27.87 14.91 -56.04
N ASN A 1174 28.31 15.65 -57.06
CA ASN A 1174 27.66 15.66 -58.37
C ASN A 1174 27.68 14.27 -59.03
N ASP A 1175 28.77 13.52 -58.86
CA ASP A 1175 28.90 12.15 -59.38
C ASP A 1175 27.92 11.21 -58.68
N SER A 1176 27.75 11.36 -57.37
CA SER A 1176 26.81 10.59 -56.56
C SER A 1176 25.35 10.87 -56.88
N THR A 1177 25.01 12.08 -57.36
CA THR A 1177 23.63 12.46 -57.71
C THR A 1177 23.33 12.41 -59.22
N ARG A 1178 24.35 12.19 -60.06
CA ARG A 1178 24.26 12.24 -61.53
C ARG A 1178 23.18 11.30 -62.08
N ALA A 1179 23.11 10.07 -61.59
CA ALA A 1179 22.17 9.06 -62.06
C ALA A 1179 20.70 9.42 -61.78
N SER A 1180 20.47 10.27 -60.78
CA SER A 1180 19.13 10.72 -60.38
C SER A 1180 18.71 12.02 -61.06
N GLY A 1181 19.60 12.67 -61.83
CA GLY A 1181 19.32 13.93 -62.51
C GLY A 1181 19.13 15.13 -61.57
N ILE A 1182 19.56 15.02 -60.31
CA ILE A 1182 19.36 16.06 -59.29
C ILE A 1182 20.56 17.01 -59.31
N ASP A 1183 20.30 18.27 -59.66
CA ASP A 1183 21.24 19.38 -59.44
C ASP A 1183 21.09 19.90 -58.01
N VAL A 1184 22.08 19.62 -57.16
CA VAL A 1184 22.09 20.03 -55.75
C VAL A 1184 22.12 21.56 -55.61
N SER A 1185 22.65 22.28 -56.60
CA SER A 1185 22.73 23.73 -56.56
C SER A 1185 21.36 24.41 -56.57
N ASP A 1186 20.32 23.75 -57.09
CA ASP A 1186 18.94 24.26 -57.08
C ASP A 1186 18.42 24.56 -55.67
N LEU A 1187 18.96 23.90 -54.64
CA LEU A 1187 18.56 24.11 -53.25
C LEU A 1187 19.12 25.41 -52.66
N TYR A 1188 20.18 25.99 -53.25
CA TYR A 1188 20.88 27.16 -52.69
C TYR A 1188 21.27 28.25 -53.71
N ARG A 1189 20.91 28.09 -54.99
CA ARG A 1189 21.28 29.03 -56.08
C ARG A 1189 20.31 30.21 -56.22
N VAL A 1190 19.01 29.98 -56.06
CA VAL A 1190 17.94 31.00 -56.21
C VAL A 1190 17.00 30.92 -55.01
N GLU A 1191 16.51 32.08 -54.55
CA GLU A 1191 15.53 32.15 -53.45
C GLU A 1191 14.15 31.64 -53.92
N ILE A 1192 13.49 30.85 -53.06
CA ILE A 1192 12.09 30.41 -53.24
C ILE A 1192 11.17 31.62 -53.15
#